data_AF-A0A958JJ81-F1
#
_entry.id   AF-A0A958JJ81-F1
#
_cell.length_a   1.000
_cell.length_b   1.000
_cell.length_c   1.000
_cell.angle_alpha   90.00
_cell.angle_beta   90.00
_cell.angle_gamma   90.00
#
_symmetry.space_group_name_H-M   'P 1'
#
loop_
_entity.id
_entity.type
_entity.pdbx_description
1 polymer ?
#
loop_
_entity_poly.entity_id
_entity_poly.type
_entity_poly.pdbx_seq_one_letter_code
_entity_poly.pdbx_strand_id
1 'polypeptide(L)'
;TVHTFLEVLIPTKAGTLEIPPRTLQAQLLHSQPGARRRFGISDPLFDRFLFSRGYATRQVTVSTEPITLRVQPLPPPPLDVPYIPVGTVKVSAKADRTTLKQGESISYHLLLTGTANLRPLQLPEVDIEALGFKRYDEEPEVVTEVVGNKILFTKTFRMALIAQRSGELHLPVFRVPVFNPETEKYEIVTTPDRTVQVLPGETQEQLVVSGAPASMQAATAEPKKQQVRVLNEDLLPQHVGAMLLTSRSRLPGAVQLALLLVLPLLSYGLYRVLRRRTQVVDPRVERMRTAYPTALSALDAAQGEASTLESAERLRGALVAYVSDRSGRSAESLTTEEAGALLTSIGVGRDAVAAYTDCMKRLDAVIYSGGRTPLPADTARTARESIERIESSLATHPGVSSLAPLLLLGGVALFLGGSTNRAHAADPATPTLLAEKAQVAYEQGDYEAAREAYRKLIAAGFDNGHLLYNLANTEYRLNAYGSAIAHYRQALSELPANADVLANLQLTRKQAVDQLEQQGRGWFSWKGLLDIPYTLFTQFQLQVAFFVCYGAFLFLLSASAVLDQPLLRTAQLPLLFVAIYLAVLVFGTRPGRIGGRELALTPEQRSRNAAVVATDSAKVHSGDSNQFQVVFVLHDGAEVETRERRGDWVEVFLPNERRGWMLAKQLAFIDHNNVP
;
A
#
# COMPACT_ATOMS: atom_id res chain seq x y z
N THR A 1 -32.72 0.50 -4.17
CA THR A 1 -31.87 -0.50 -3.49
C THR A 1 -32.65 -1.08 -2.33
N VAL A 2 -32.54 -2.38 -2.08
CA VAL A 2 -33.13 -3.01 -0.89
C VAL A 2 -32.01 -3.16 0.14
N HIS A 3 -32.21 -2.61 1.33
CA HIS A 3 -31.29 -2.76 2.46
C HIS A 3 -31.95 -3.66 3.51
N THR A 4 -31.28 -4.75 3.88
CA THR A 4 -31.77 -5.72 4.86
C THR A 4 -30.97 -5.58 6.15
N PHE A 5 -31.65 -5.42 7.27
CA PHE A 5 -31.07 -5.41 8.62
C PHE A 5 -31.53 -6.68 9.34
N LEU A 6 -30.58 -7.44 9.89
CA LEU A 6 -30.87 -8.66 10.64
C LEU A 6 -30.35 -8.49 12.07
N GLU A 7 -31.26 -8.64 13.03
CA GLU A 7 -30.97 -8.50 14.47
C GLU A 7 -31.73 -9.61 15.21
N VAL A 8 -31.09 -10.20 16.22
CA VAL A 8 -31.73 -11.23 17.05
C VAL A 8 -32.27 -10.57 18.31
N LEU A 9 -33.58 -10.69 18.52
CA LEU A 9 -34.27 -10.12 19.68
C LEU A 9 -34.66 -11.23 20.63
N ILE A 10 -34.28 -11.09 21.90
CA ILE A 10 -34.63 -12.04 22.95
C ILE A 10 -35.52 -11.35 23.98
N PRO A 11 -36.76 -11.81 24.20
CA PRO A 11 -37.64 -11.21 25.18
C PRO A 11 -37.13 -11.46 26.61
N THR A 12 -37.11 -10.42 27.43
CA THR A 12 -36.68 -10.48 28.84
C THR A 12 -37.85 -10.52 29.83
N LYS A 13 -39.08 -10.27 29.36
CA LYS A 13 -40.30 -10.30 30.17
C LYS A 13 -41.47 -10.83 29.36
N ALA A 14 -42.42 -11.48 30.05
CA ALA A 14 -43.69 -11.88 29.48
C ALA A 14 -44.61 -10.67 29.23
N GLY A 15 -45.59 -10.84 28.35
CA GLY A 15 -46.55 -9.81 27.97
C GLY A 15 -46.37 -9.30 26.55
N THR A 16 -47.03 -8.19 26.25
CA THR A 16 -46.98 -7.57 24.92
C THR A 16 -45.77 -6.64 24.85
N LEU A 17 -44.86 -6.90 23.92
CA LEU A 17 -43.68 -6.09 23.63
C LEU A 17 -43.81 -5.47 22.25
N GLU A 18 -43.32 -4.26 22.09
CA GLU A 18 -43.30 -3.55 20.81
C GLU A 18 -41.86 -3.34 20.37
N ILE A 19 -41.54 -3.77 19.14
CA ILE A 19 -40.28 -3.44 18.47
C ILE A 19 -40.50 -2.09 17.79
N PRO A 20 -39.74 -1.05 18.17
CA PRO A 20 -39.92 0.28 17.61
C PRO A 20 -39.56 0.31 16.11
N PRO A 21 -40.12 1.25 15.35
CA PRO A 21 -39.84 1.38 13.93
C PRO A 21 -38.37 1.77 13.70
N ARG A 22 -37.72 1.13 12.72
CA ARG A 22 -36.35 1.46 12.29
C ARG A 22 -36.42 2.59 11.26
N THR A 23 -35.61 3.62 11.43
CA THR A 23 -35.52 4.76 10.49
C THR A 23 -34.23 4.72 9.68
N LEU A 24 -34.33 5.05 8.39
CA LEU A 24 -33.22 5.19 7.46
C LEU A 24 -33.28 6.57 6.82
N GLN A 25 -32.19 7.33 6.91
CA GLN A 25 -32.05 8.62 6.24
C GLN A 25 -31.22 8.46 4.96
N ALA A 26 -31.77 8.89 3.82
CA ALA A 26 -31.13 8.83 2.51
C ALA A 26 -31.14 10.22 1.84
N GLN A 27 -30.15 10.47 0.99
CA GLN A 27 -30.10 11.67 0.15
C GLN A 27 -30.48 11.31 -1.29
N LEU A 28 -31.58 11.89 -1.77
CA LEU A 28 -32.03 11.74 -3.15
C LEU A 28 -31.50 12.89 -4.01
N LEU A 29 -30.81 12.55 -5.09
CA LEU A 29 -30.29 13.51 -6.07
C LEU A 29 -31.42 13.90 -7.04
N HIS A 30 -31.71 15.20 -7.14
CA HIS A 30 -32.71 15.75 -8.06
C HIS A 30 -32.04 16.68 -9.08
N SER A 31 -32.25 16.45 -10.37
CA SER A 31 -31.67 17.25 -11.45
C SER A 31 -32.42 18.59 -11.60
N GLN A 32 -31.74 19.73 -11.46
CA GLN A 32 -32.35 21.03 -11.77
C GLN A 32 -32.17 21.40 -13.25
N PRO A 33 -33.25 21.69 -14.01
CA PRO A 33 -33.16 22.34 -15.31
C PRO A 33 -33.20 23.86 -15.15
N GLY A 34 -32.17 24.59 -15.63
CA GLY A 34 -32.36 25.99 -16.02
C GLY A 34 -31.41 27.08 -15.50
N ALA A 35 -30.29 26.79 -14.84
CA ALA A 35 -29.35 27.86 -14.46
C ALA A 35 -28.43 28.26 -15.64
N ARG A 36 -28.78 29.36 -16.35
CA ARG A 36 -27.92 30.03 -17.35
C ARG A 36 -26.60 30.48 -16.70
N ARG A 37 -25.47 30.07 -17.30
CA ARG A 37 -24.10 30.34 -16.86
C ARG A 37 -23.69 31.79 -17.17
N ARG A 38 -23.17 32.51 -16.17
CA ARG A 38 -22.37 33.74 -16.34
C ARG A 38 -20.91 33.36 -16.08
N PHE A 39 -20.03 33.61 -17.05
CA PHE A 39 -18.61 33.24 -17.00
C PHE A 39 -17.83 34.20 -16.08
N GLY A 40 -17.09 33.63 -15.12
CA GLY A 40 -16.05 34.31 -14.32
C GLY A 40 -14.82 33.40 -14.23
N ILE A 41 -13.63 33.99 -14.38
CA ILE A 41 -12.36 33.30 -14.76
C ILE A 41 -11.57 32.74 -13.54
N SER A 42 -12.13 32.68 -12.34
CA SER A 42 -11.34 32.45 -11.11
C SER A 42 -11.72 31.22 -10.26
N ASP A 43 -12.15 30.10 -10.85
CA ASP A 43 -12.35 28.84 -10.09
C ASP A 43 -11.90 27.59 -10.88
N PRO A 44 -11.53 26.47 -10.21
CA PRO A 44 -10.72 25.38 -10.76
C PRO A 44 -11.31 24.73 -12.02
N LEU A 45 -10.61 24.93 -13.13
CA LEU A 45 -11.06 24.67 -14.50
C LEU A 45 -11.17 23.18 -14.92
N PHE A 46 -11.00 22.20 -14.02
CA PHE A 46 -11.03 20.77 -14.38
C PHE A 46 -12.24 19.99 -13.81
N ASP A 47 -12.67 20.24 -12.57
CA ASP A 47 -13.77 19.48 -11.95
C ASP A 47 -15.14 19.78 -12.56
N ARG A 48 -15.31 20.98 -13.12
CA ARG A 48 -16.60 21.46 -13.65
C ARG A 48 -16.82 21.17 -15.14
N PHE A 49 -15.78 20.73 -15.86
CA PHE A 49 -15.80 20.63 -17.32
C PHE A 49 -16.44 19.32 -17.83
N LEU A 50 -16.41 18.23 -17.05
CA LEU A 50 -16.79 16.90 -17.56
C LEU A 50 -18.09 16.30 -16.99
N PHE A 51 -18.51 16.56 -15.73
CA PHE A 51 -19.51 15.66 -15.10
C PHE A 51 -20.61 16.27 -14.22
N SER A 52 -20.85 17.59 -14.21
CA SER A 52 -21.92 18.17 -13.38
C SER A 52 -23.17 18.54 -14.21
N ARG A 53 -24.14 17.62 -14.29
CA ARG A 53 -25.54 18.04 -14.21
C ARG A 53 -25.74 18.54 -12.77
N GLY A 54 -26.30 19.73 -12.59
CA GLY A 54 -26.57 20.28 -11.27
C GLY A 54 -27.60 19.41 -10.55
N TYR A 55 -27.14 18.54 -9.67
CA TYR A 55 -28.01 17.76 -8.79
C TYR A 55 -28.08 18.47 -7.43
N ALA A 56 -29.29 18.83 -7.02
CA ALA A 56 -29.56 19.20 -5.63
C ALA A 56 -29.88 17.94 -4.83
N THR A 57 -29.41 17.83 -3.60
CA THR A 57 -29.73 16.70 -2.71
C THR A 57 -30.92 17.05 -1.82
N ARG A 58 -31.92 16.17 -1.77
CA ARG A 58 -33.06 16.22 -0.83
C ARG A 58 -32.92 15.08 0.16
N GLN A 59 -32.90 15.38 1.45
CA GLN A 59 -32.95 14.36 2.49
C GLN A 59 -34.35 13.74 2.55
N VAL A 60 -34.41 12.42 2.60
CA VAL A 60 -35.63 11.62 2.78
C VAL A 60 -35.39 10.62 3.90
N THR A 61 -36.31 10.58 4.85
CA THR A 61 -36.33 9.59 5.93
C THR A 61 -37.40 8.57 5.61
N VAL A 62 -37.05 7.28 5.68
CA VAL A 62 -37.99 6.16 5.55
C VAL A 62 -38.00 5.41 6.87
N SER A 63 -39.18 5.06 7.38
CA SER A 63 -39.36 4.28 8.60
C SER A 63 -40.08 2.97 8.32
N THR A 64 -39.76 1.92 9.06
CA THR A 64 -40.59 0.70 9.09
C THR A 64 -41.82 0.91 9.96
N GLU A 65 -42.77 -0.01 9.90
CA GLU A 65 -43.84 -0.11 10.90
C GLU A 65 -43.29 -0.77 12.18
N PRO A 66 -43.84 -0.43 13.37
CA PRO A 66 -43.53 -1.15 14.59
C PRO A 66 -44.08 -2.58 14.55
N ILE A 67 -43.42 -3.50 15.24
CA ILE A 67 -43.84 -4.91 15.32
C ILE A 67 -44.24 -5.24 16.75
N THR A 68 -45.50 -5.61 16.96
CA THR A 68 -46.00 -6.07 18.26
C THR A 68 -45.81 -7.58 18.41
N LEU A 69 -45.14 -7.99 19.48
CA LEU A 69 -44.89 -9.39 19.86
C LEU A 69 -45.61 -9.72 21.17
N ARG A 70 -46.30 -10.87 21.22
CA ARG A 70 -46.89 -11.39 22.46
C ARG A 70 -46.02 -12.50 23.03
N VAL A 71 -45.33 -12.20 24.14
CA VAL A 71 -44.45 -13.14 24.85
C VAL A 71 -45.26 -13.86 25.92
N GLN A 72 -45.24 -15.19 25.88
CA GLN A 72 -45.95 -16.03 26.86
C GLN A 72 -45.15 -16.13 28.18
N PRO A 73 -45.82 -16.20 29.33
CA PRO A 73 -45.15 -16.49 30.60
C PRO A 73 -44.68 -17.95 30.64
N LEU A 74 -43.58 -18.20 31.33
CA LEU A 74 -43.13 -19.57 31.63
C LEU A 74 -44.07 -20.21 32.66
N PRO A 75 -44.28 -21.54 32.61
CA PRO A 75 -44.96 -22.26 33.68
C PRO A 75 -44.18 -22.17 35.01
N PRO A 76 -44.77 -22.59 36.15
CA PRO A 76 -44.03 -22.66 37.41
C PRO A 76 -42.84 -23.62 37.29
N PRO A 77 -41.62 -23.19 37.65
CA PRO A 77 -40.44 -24.01 37.46
C PRO A 77 -40.32 -25.15 38.47
N PRO A 78 -39.64 -26.26 38.11
CA PRO A 78 -39.50 -27.43 38.97
C PRO A 78 -38.48 -27.24 40.11
N LEU A 79 -37.61 -26.23 40.01
CA LEU A 79 -36.57 -25.89 40.97
C LEU A 79 -36.55 -24.38 41.17
N ASP A 80 -36.29 -23.95 42.40
CA ASP A 80 -36.11 -22.53 42.72
C ASP A 80 -34.70 -22.10 42.29
N VAL A 81 -34.61 -21.51 41.11
CA VAL A 81 -33.36 -21.00 40.53
C VAL A 81 -33.55 -19.56 40.04
N PRO A 82 -32.53 -18.70 40.16
CA PRO A 82 -32.65 -17.28 39.83
C PRO A 82 -32.90 -17.02 38.34
N TYR A 83 -32.54 -17.98 37.47
CA TYR A 83 -32.69 -17.85 36.03
C TYR A 83 -32.89 -19.23 35.38
N ILE A 84 -33.82 -19.31 34.43
CA ILE A 84 -34.06 -20.51 33.63
C ILE A 84 -33.80 -20.20 32.16
N PRO A 85 -32.79 -20.84 31.55
CA PRO A 85 -32.58 -20.77 30.12
C PRO A 85 -33.79 -21.26 29.34
N VAL A 86 -34.17 -20.51 28.30
CA VAL A 86 -35.22 -20.91 27.35
C VAL A 86 -34.57 -21.28 26.03
N GLY A 87 -34.69 -22.55 25.62
CA GLY A 87 -34.10 -23.12 24.40
C GLY A 87 -33.60 -24.54 24.63
N THR A 88 -32.68 -25.02 23.79
CA THR A 88 -32.01 -26.31 24.01
C THR A 88 -30.62 -26.10 24.58
N VAL A 89 -30.22 -26.97 25.51
CA VAL A 89 -28.92 -26.93 26.17
C VAL A 89 -28.41 -28.36 26.31
N LYS A 90 -27.13 -28.56 26.04
CA LYS A 90 -26.38 -29.77 26.33
C LYS A 90 -25.25 -29.41 27.28
N VAL A 91 -25.01 -30.28 28.26
CA VAL A 91 -23.91 -30.14 29.22
C VAL A 91 -22.90 -31.25 28.99
N SER A 92 -21.62 -30.92 29.12
CA SER A 92 -20.55 -31.91 29.22
C SER A 92 -19.54 -31.45 30.25
N ALA A 93 -18.94 -32.39 30.97
CA ALA A 93 -17.97 -32.09 32.01
C ALA A 93 -16.74 -32.99 31.88
N LYS A 94 -15.56 -32.41 32.12
CA LYS A 94 -14.28 -33.11 31.99
C LYS A 94 -13.27 -32.60 33.01
N ALA A 95 -12.70 -33.51 33.79
CA ALA A 95 -11.47 -33.27 34.53
C ALA A 95 -10.25 -33.57 33.66
N ASP A 96 -9.15 -32.86 33.90
CA ASP A 96 -7.85 -33.11 33.26
C ASP A 96 -7.20 -34.43 33.68
N ARG A 97 -7.45 -34.88 34.92
CA ARG A 97 -6.92 -36.12 35.50
C ARG A 97 -7.98 -36.88 36.30
N THR A 98 -7.82 -38.19 36.41
CA THR A 98 -8.67 -39.10 37.20
C THR A 98 -7.98 -39.61 38.47
N THR A 99 -6.71 -39.24 38.67
CA THR A 99 -5.90 -39.60 39.83
C THR A 99 -5.04 -38.41 40.22
N LEU A 100 -4.99 -38.09 41.51
CA LEU A 100 -4.17 -37.02 42.10
C LEU A 100 -3.74 -37.37 43.52
N LYS A 101 -2.78 -36.65 44.10
CA LYS A 101 -2.45 -36.74 45.52
C LYS A 101 -3.29 -35.76 46.34
N GLN A 102 -3.45 -36.03 47.63
CA GLN A 102 -4.07 -35.10 48.57
C GLN A 102 -3.31 -33.75 48.55
N GLY A 103 -4.05 -32.64 48.52
CA GLY A 103 -3.51 -31.29 48.41
C GLY A 103 -3.25 -30.82 46.97
N GLU A 104 -3.29 -31.71 45.97
CA GLU A 104 -3.19 -31.32 44.57
C GLU A 104 -4.53 -30.82 44.02
N SER A 105 -4.45 -30.00 42.97
CA SER A 105 -5.60 -29.47 42.23
C SER A 105 -5.82 -30.21 40.92
N ILE A 106 -7.07 -30.47 40.56
CA ILE A 106 -7.49 -30.84 39.19
C ILE A 106 -8.22 -29.69 38.53
N SER A 107 -8.04 -29.57 37.20
CA SER A 107 -8.80 -28.63 36.38
C SER A 107 -10.10 -29.30 35.94
N TYR A 108 -11.24 -28.77 36.38
CA TYR A 108 -12.57 -29.27 36.01
C TYR A 108 -13.25 -28.28 35.05
N HIS A 109 -13.49 -28.74 33.83
CA HIS A 109 -14.10 -27.97 32.76
C HIS A 109 -15.54 -28.42 32.54
N LEU A 110 -16.48 -27.48 32.67
CA LEU A 110 -17.89 -27.67 32.37
C LEU A 110 -18.25 -26.85 31.13
N LEU A 111 -18.71 -27.53 30.09
CA LEU A 111 -19.07 -26.94 28.81
C LEU A 111 -20.58 -27.06 28.61
N LEU A 112 -21.25 -25.91 28.48
CA LEU A 112 -22.64 -25.81 28.06
C LEU A 112 -22.72 -25.33 26.61
N THR A 113 -23.44 -26.06 25.77
CA THR A 113 -23.66 -25.70 24.36
C THR A 113 -25.14 -25.76 24.03
N GLY A 114 -25.66 -24.87 23.19
CA GLY A 114 -27.08 -24.90 22.85
C GLY A 114 -27.58 -23.69 22.08
N THR A 115 -28.89 -23.53 22.02
CA THR A 115 -29.57 -22.41 21.33
C THR A 115 -30.32 -21.45 22.28
N ALA A 116 -30.18 -21.66 23.58
CA ALA A 116 -30.86 -20.88 24.62
C ALA A 116 -30.19 -19.53 24.93
N ASN A 117 -30.96 -18.60 25.49
CA ASN A 117 -30.39 -17.40 26.12
C ASN A 117 -29.75 -17.78 27.47
N LEU A 118 -28.47 -17.45 27.65
CA LEU A 118 -27.68 -17.81 28.85
C LEU A 118 -27.18 -16.61 29.66
N ARG A 119 -27.67 -15.38 29.43
CA ARG A 119 -27.25 -14.22 30.22
C ARG A 119 -28.30 -13.89 31.30
N PRO A 120 -28.02 -13.99 32.61
CA PRO A 120 -26.82 -14.45 33.33
C PRO A 120 -27.03 -15.84 33.96
N LEU A 121 -26.76 -16.93 33.24
CA LEU A 121 -26.83 -18.28 33.81
C LEU A 121 -25.71 -18.47 34.83
N GLN A 122 -26.08 -18.55 36.11
CA GLN A 122 -25.25 -19.03 37.20
C GLN A 122 -25.51 -20.53 37.39
N LEU A 123 -24.47 -21.28 37.77
CA LEU A 123 -24.64 -22.68 38.12
C LEU A 123 -25.33 -22.78 39.49
N PRO A 124 -26.24 -23.75 39.70
CA PRO A 124 -26.78 -24.03 41.02
C PRO A 124 -25.67 -24.29 42.04
N GLU A 125 -25.88 -23.88 43.28
CA GLU A 125 -24.95 -24.15 44.37
C GLU A 125 -24.89 -25.65 44.68
N VAL A 126 -23.67 -26.18 44.78
CA VAL A 126 -23.37 -27.57 45.17
C VAL A 126 -22.37 -27.49 46.31
N ASP A 127 -22.63 -28.23 47.39
CA ASP A 127 -21.71 -28.32 48.53
C ASP A 127 -20.48 -29.16 48.15
N ILE A 128 -19.47 -28.48 47.61
CA ILE A 128 -18.25 -29.09 47.10
C ILE A 128 -17.29 -29.46 48.24
N GLU A 129 -17.39 -28.77 49.39
CA GLU A 129 -16.59 -29.08 50.57
C GLU A 129 -16.99 -30.42 51.19
N ALA A 130 -18.30 -30.73 51.22
CA ALA A 130 -18.80 -32.05 51.64
C ALA A 130 -18.30 -33.19 50.74
N LEU A 131 -18.04 -32.91 49.45
CA LEU A 131 -17.44 -33.86 48.51
C LEU A 131 -15.93 -34.06 48.74
N GLY A 132 -15.29 -33.24 49.57
CA GLY A 132 -13.87 -33.32 49.91
C GLY A 132 -12.97 -32.46 49.00
N PHE A 133 -13.52 -31.46 48.33
CA PHE A 133 -12.77 -30.54 47.48
C PHE A 133 -12.89 -29.09 47.96
N LYS A 134 -11.84 -28.30 47.74
CA LYS A 134 -11.90 -26.84 47.78
C LYS A 134 -11.96 -26.28 46.36
N ARG A 135 -12.93 -25.40 46.06
CA ARG A 135 -13.20 -24.87 44.72
C ARG A 135 -12.59 -23.48 44.53
N TYR A 136 -12.00 -23.24 43.37
CA TYR A 136 -11.67 -21.90 42.88
C TYR A 136 -12.22 -21.76 41.46
N ASP A 137 -13.07 -20.76 41.24
CA ASP A 137 -13.70 -20.50 39.95
C ASP A 137 -12.94 -19.45 39.15
N GLU A 138 -12.86 -19.67 37.84
CA GLU A 138 -12.45 -18.64 36.87
C GLU A 138 -13.69 -17.99 36.25
N GLU A 139 -13.52 -16.79 35.66
CA GLU A 139 -14.59 -16.13 34.92
C GLU A 139 -15.02 -16.99 33.71
N PRO A 140 -16.32 -17.25 33.52
CA PRO A 140 -16.78 -18.15 32.47
C PRO A 140 -16.68 -17.50 31.08
N GLU A 141 -16.01 -18.17 30.16
CA GLU A 141 -15.90 -17.75 28.76
C GLU A 141 -17.22 -18.04 28.01
N VAL A 142 -17.73 -17.07 27.25
CA VAL A 142 -18.95 -17.22 26.45
C VAL A 142 -18.67 -16.86 25.00
N VAL A 143 -18.87 -17.84 24.10
CA VAL A 143 -18.82 -17.65 22.65
C VAL A 143 -20.24 -17.80 22.11
N THR A 144 -20.68 -16.85 21.28
CA THR A 144 -21.98 -16.89 20.60
C THR A 144 -21.80 -16.73 19.11
N GLU A 145 -22.45 -17.59 18.33
CA GLU A 145 -22.44 -17.57 16.87
C GLU A 145 -23.88 -17.54 16.34
N VAL A 146 -24.15 -16.73 15.33
CA VAL A 146 -25.49 -16.67 14.69
C VAL A 146 -25.48 -17.59 13.48
N VAL A 147 -26.21 -18.71 13.56
CA VAL A 147 -26.34 -19.68 12.45
C VAL A 147 -27.80 -19.71 11.99
N GLY A 148 -28.06 -19.10 10.83
CA GLY A 148 -29.42 -18.90 10.34
C GLY A 148 -30.22 -17.97 11.25
N ASN A 149 -31.37 -18.44 11.75
CA ASN A 149 -32.23 -17.69 12.69
C ASN A 149 -32.02 -18.10 14.17
N LYS A 150 -30.97 -18.87 14.50
CA LYS A 150 -30.70 -19.34 15.87
C LYS A 150 -29.35 -18.81 16.36
N ILE A 151 -29.29 -18.39 17.62
CA ILE A 151 -28.01 -18.10 18.30
C ILE A 151 -27.52 -19.42 18.88
N LEU A 152 -26.38 -19.90 18.40
CA LEU A 152 -25.65 -20.99 19.02
C LEU A 152 -24.72 -20.40 20.08
N PHE A 153 -24.72 -20.93 21.30
CA PHE A 153 -23.81 -20.52 22.35
C PHE A 153 -22.92 -21.68 22.77
N THR A 154 -21.73 -21.32 23.25
CA THR A 154 -20.80 -22.17 23.99
C THR A 154 -20.35 -21.41 25.23
N LYS A 155 -20.71 -21.89 26.42
CA LYS A 155 -20.31 -21.32 27.71
C LYS A 155 -19.44 -22.31 28.45
N THR A 156 -18.22 -21.89 28.80
CA THR A 156 -17.22 -22.73 29.47
C THR A 156 -17.01 -22.21 30.89
N PHE A 157 -17.33 -23.04 31.88
CA PHE A 157 -16.94 -22.80 33.27
C PHE A 157 -15.68 -23.59 33.57
N ARG A 158 -14.66 -22.92 34.08
CA ARG A 158 -13.40 -23.53 34.50
C ARG A 158 -13.29 -23.36 36.00
N MET A 159 -13.02 -24.47 36.69
CA MET A 159 -12.83 -24.45 38.13
C MET A 159 -11.66 -25.37 38.52
N ALA A 160 -10.85 -24.92 39.47
CA ALA A 160 -9.84 -25.74 40.12
C ALA A 160 -10.44 -26.40 41.37
N LEU A 161 -10.34 -27.72 41.46
CA LEU A 161 -10.78 -28.50 42.61
C LEU A 161 -9.57 -29.07 43.34
N ILE A 162 -9.34 -28.64 44.59
CA ILE A 162 -8.22 -29.10 45.42
C ILE A 162 -8.69 -30.19 46.38
N ALA A 163 -8.13 -31.39 46.27
CA ALA A 163 -8.54 -32.52 47.09
C ALA A 163 -8.06 -32.36 48.55
N GLN A 164 -9.00 -32.40 49.50
CA GLN A 164 -8.73 -32.20 50.93
C GLN A 164 -8.47 -33.51 51.69
N ARG A 165 -8.95 -34.65 51.17
CA ARG A 165 -8.80 -35.97 51.79
C ARG A 165 -8.42 -37.03 50.75
N SER A 166 -7.63 -38.01 51.17
CA SER A 166 -7.33 -39.20 50.37
C SER A 166 -8.52 -40.16 50.31
N GLY A 167 -8.64 -40.92 49.23
CA GLY A 167 -9.73 -41.86 48.97
C GLY A 167 -10.38 -41.63 47.61
N GLU A 168 -11.46 -42.37 47.34
CA GLU A 168 -12.29 -42.14 46.15
C GLU A 168 -13.25 -40.98 46.41
N LEU A 169 -13.14 -39.90 45.62
CA LEU A 169 -14.01 -38.72 45.73
C LEU A 169 -14.88 -38.56 44.49
N HIS A 170 -16.12 -38.11 44.68
CA HIS A 170 -17.04 -37.81 43.58
C HIS A 170 -16.87 -36.36 43.11
N LEU A 171 -16.84 -36.16 41.79
CA LEU A 171 -16.88 -34.84 41.17
C LEU A 171 -18.28 -34.22 41.33
N PRO A 172 -18.37 -32.87 41.38
CA PRO A 172 -19.64 -32.20 41.56
C PRO A 172 -20.62 -32.46 40.40
N VAL A 173 -21.85 -32.81 40.75
CA VAL A 173 -22.94 -33.03 39.80
C VAL A 173 -23.83 -31.79 39.74
N PHE A 174 -23.81 -31.09 38.62
CA PHE A 174 -24.62 -29.89 38.39
C PHE A 174 -25.90 -30.26 37.63
N ARG A 175 -27.04 -29.73 38.11
CA ARG A 175 -28.37 -29.96 37.55
C ARG A 175 -28.99 -28.64 37.09
N VAL A 176 -28.94 -28.37 35.79
CA VAL A 176 -29.43 -27.10 35.23
C VAL A 176 -30.84 -27.30 34.64
N PRO A 177 -31.89 -26.69 35.22
CA PRO A 177 -33.22 -26.72 34.63
C PRO A 177 -33.26 -25.79 33.41
N VAL A 178 -33.85 -26.27 32.31
CA VAL A 178 -33.94 -25.57 31.03
C VAL A 178 -35.37 -25.74 30.52
N PHE A 179 -35.99 -24.66 30.04
CA PHE A 179 -37.29 -24.73 29.41
C PHE A 179 -37.13 -24.89 27.90
N ASN A 180 -37.61 -26.01 27.35
CA ASN A 180 -37.58 -26.26 25.92
C ASN A 180 -38.87 -25.73 25.27
N PRO A 181 -38.81 -24.65 24.46
CA PRO A 181 -39.99 -24.05 23.85
C PRO A 181 -40.59 -24.90 22.73
N GLU A 182 -39.85 -25.86 22.16
CA GLU A 182 -40.37 -26.75 21.11
C GLU A 182 -41.23 -27.88 21.72
N THR A 183 -40.93 -28.31 22.96
CA THR A 183 -41.66 -29.37 23.66
C THR A 183 -42.57 -28.85 24.78
N GLU A 184 -42.52 -27.55 25.07
CA GLU A 184 -43.22 -26.85 26.15
C GLU A 184 -42.99 -27.47 27.54
N LYS A 185 -41.82 -28.08 27.75
CA LYS A 185 -41.48 -28.81 28.97
C LYS A 185 -40.15 -28.37 29.56
N TYR A 186 -40.01 -28.53 30.87
CA TYR A 186 -38.73 -28.42 31.55
C TYR A 186 -37.91 -29.68 31.37
N GLU A 187 -36.65 -29.50 30.99
CA GLU A 187 -35.62 -30.53 30.91
C GLU A 187 -34.52 -30.19 31.92
N ILE A 188 -34.08 -31.18 32.71
CA ILE A 188 -32.99 -30.99 33.68
C ILE A 188 -31.72 -31.60 33.08
N VAL A 189 -30.82 -30.72 32.64
CA VAL A 189 -29.55 -31.13 32.04
C VAL A 189 -28.55 -31.36 33.16
N THR A 190 -28.01 -32.59 33.26
CA THR A 190 -27.19 -33.03 34.40
C THR A 190 -25.78 -33.43 33.94
N THR A 191 -24.76 -33.02 34.69
CA THR A 191 -23.38 -33.47 34.42
C THR A 191 -23.19 -34.95 34.78
N PRO A 192 -22.29 -35.67 34.11
CA PRO A 192 -22.02 -37.06 34.45
C PRO A 192 -21.39 -37.17 35.85
N ASP A 193 -21.93 -38.08 36.67
CA ASP A 193 -21.30 -38.49 37.92
C ASP A 193 -20.02 -39.27 37.61
N ARG A 194 -18.91 -38.85 38.21
CA ARG A 194 -17.57 -39.39 37.97
C ARG A 194 -16.76 -39.33 39.25
N THR A 195 -15.97 -40.36 39.48
CA THR A 195 -15.06 -40.44 40.62
C THR A 195 -13.62 -40.14 40.23
N VAL A 196 -12.85 -39.71 41.21
CA VAL A 196 -11.42 -39.42 41.09
C VAL A 196 -10.72 -40.07 42.28
N GLN A 197 -9.62 -40.78 42.02
CA GLN A 197 -8.83 -41.40 43.08
C GLN A 197 -7.81 -40.42 43.64
N VAL A 198 -7.90 -40.13 44.95
CA VAL A 198 -6.96 -39.28 45.67
C VAL A 198 -6.02 -40.15 46.49
N LEU A 199 -4.77 -40.22 46.08
CA LEU A 199 -3.71 -40.90 46.82
C LEU A 199 -3.32 -40.08 48.07
N PRO A 200 -2.88 -40.72 49.17
CA PRO A 200 -2.28 -40.02 50.30
C PRO A 200 -1.14 -39.09 49.84
N GLY A 201 -1.05 -37.89 50.42
CA GLY A 201 0.04 -36.97 50.14
C GLY A 201 1.39 -37.57 50.58
N GLU A 202 2.45 -37.31 49.82
CA GLU A 202 3.80 -37.71 50.21
C GLU A 202 4.22 -36.92 51.46
N THR A 203 4.27 -37.61 52.60
CA THR A 203 5.19 -37.22 53.68
C THR A 203 6.58 -37.19 53.05
N GLN A 204 7.28 -36.05 53.13
CA GLN A 204 8.63 -35.90 52.64
C GLN A 204 9.54 -36.99 53.24
N GLU A 205 9.90 -37.99 52.45
CA GLU A 205 10.99 -38.91 52.75
C GLU A 205 12.03 -38.87 51.62
N GLN A 206 13.27 -38.74 52.08
CA GLN A 206 14.50 -38.56 51.32
C GLN A 206 14.85 -39.74 50.40
N LEU A 207 15.36 -39.36 49.21
CA LEU A 207 16.49 -39.97 48.49
C LEU A 207 16.72 -41.49 48.65
N VAL A 208 16.38 -42.26 47.61
CA VAL A 208 17.26 -43.34 47.12
C VAL A 208 17.22 -43.37 45.59
N VAL A 209 18.35 -43.03 44.98
CA VAL A 209 18.66 -43.29 43.57
C VAL A 209 19.17 -44.72 43.45
N SER A 210 18.57 -45.54 42.60
CA SER A 210 19.24 -46.71 42.02
C SER A 210 18.58 -47.20 40.72
N GLY A 211 19.36 -47.19 39.63
CA GLY A 211 19.64 -48.43 38.88
C GLY A 211 18.67 -48.94 37.80
N ALA A 212 18.73 -48.32 36.61
CA ALA A 212 18.87 -48.97 35.28
C ALA A 212 17.74 -49.92 34.74
N PRO A 213 17.78 -50.37 33.46
CA PRO A 213 16.75 -50.03 32.47
C PRO A 213 16.00 -51.25 31.88
N ALA A 214 14.78 -51.04 31.35
CA ALA A 214 14.16 -52.04 30.47
C ALA A 214 13.09 -51.43 29.53
N SER A 215 13.43 -51.46 28.24
CA SER A 215 12.58 -51.81 27.08
C SER A 215 11.21 -51.16 26.83
N MET A 216 11.18 -50.43 25.72
CA MET A 216 10.22 -50.51 24.60
C MET A 216 8.71 -50.55 24.91
N GLN A 217 8.02 -49.48 24.51
CA GLN A 217 6.98 -49.62 23.48
C GLN A 217 6.75 -48.28 22.76
N ALA A 218 7.12 -48.29 21.47
CA ALA A 218 6.76 -47.27 20.51
C ALA A 218 5.25 -47.37 20.26
N ALA A 219 4.49 -46.41 20.80
CA ALA A 219 3.15 -46.11 20.32
C ALA A 219 3.27 -45.04 19.25
N THR A 220 3.05 -45.44 18.01
CA THR A 220 2.87 -44.58 16.84
C THR A 220 1.61 -43.73 17.03
N ALA A 221 1.76 -42.60 17.72
CA ALA A 221 0.76 -41.55 17.72
C ALA A 221 1.05 -40.63 16.52
N GLU A 222 0.10 -40.56 15.60
CA GLU A 222 0.08 -39.54 14.54
C GLU A 222 0.35 -38.17 15.16
N PRO A 223 1.16 -37.30 14.53
CA PRO A 223 1.37 -35.95 15.04
C PRO A 223 0.07 -35.17 14.86
N LYS A 224 -0.78 -35.19 15.89
CA LYS A 224 -1.82 -34.20 16.07
C LYS A 224 -1.09 -32.85 16.06
N LYS A 225 -1.27 -32.06 14.99
CA LYS A 225 -0.75 -30.69 14.90
C LYS A 225 -1.08 -30.00 16.21
N GLN A 226 -0.06 -29.84 17.06
CA GLN A 226 -0.18 -29.07 18.28
C GLN A 226 -0.42 -27.65 17.82
N GLN A 227 -1.62 -27.12 18.06
CA GLN A 227 -1.83 -25.68 17.96
C GLN A 227 -0.85 -25.05 18.95
N VAL A 228 -0.03 -24.11 18.46
CA VAL A 228 0.92 -23.37 19.28
C VAL A 228 0.13 -22.69 20.39
N ARG A 229 0.25 -23.23 21.61
CA ARG A 229 -0.37 -22.65 22.79
C ARG A 229 0.50 -21.46 23.19
N VAL A 230 0.04 -20.25 22.90
CA VAL A 230 0.72 -19.01 23.30
C VAL A 230 0.73 -18.99 24.83
N LEU A 231 1.89 -19.25 25.42
CA LEU A 231 2.06 -19.37 26.88
C LEU A 231 2.03 -18.00 27.57
N ASN A 232 2.42 -16.94 26.85
CA ASN A 232 2.32 -15.53 27.25
C ASN A 232 2.30 -14.68 25.97
N GLU A 233 1.47 -13.64 25.91
CA GLU A 233 1.60 -12.57 24.89
C GLU A 233 2.69 -11.60 25.38
N ASP A 234 3.87 -11.63 24.77
CA ASP A 234 4.94 -10.65 25.01
C ASP A 234 5.08 -9.70 23.81
N LEU A 235 5.71 -8.54 24.02
CA LEU A 235 6.07 -7.61 22.95
C LEU A 235 6.91 -8.32 21.89
N LEU A 236 6.60 -8.03 20.63
CA LEU A 236 7.44 -8.39 19.50
C LEU A 236 8.80 -7.66 19.59
N PRO A 237 9.87 -8.22 19.01
CA PRO A 237 11.24 -7.70 19.12
C PRO A 237 11.41 -6.25 18.65
N GLN A 238 12.48 -5.60 19.10
CA GLN A 238 12.85 -4.27 18.62
C GLN A 238 13.29 -4.30 17.14
N HIS A 239 13.02 -3.20 16.45
CA HIS A 239 13.61 -2.91 15.15
C HIS A 239 15.10 -2.56 15.33
N VAL A 240 16.01 -3.20 14.60
CA VAL A 240 17.46 -2.99 14.70
C VAL A 240 18.12 -2.47 13.41
N GLY A 241 19.32 -1.90 13.54
CA GLY A 241 20.19 -1.58 12.40
C GLY A 241 19.86 -0.27 11.67
N ALA A 242 20.28 -0.18 10.41
CA ALA A 242 20.30 1.06 9.63
C ALA A 242 18.92 1.71 9.42
N MET A 243 17.83 0.94 9.57
CA MET A 243 16.47 1.48 9.46
C MET A 243 16.14 2.53 10.54
N LEU A 244 16.77 2.45 11.72
CA LEU A 244 16.61 3.43 12.80
C LEU A 244 17.16 4.81 12.44
N LEU A 245 18.12 4.88 11.52
CA LEU A 245 18.84 6.11 11.14
C LEU A 245 18.36 6.69 9.81
N THR A 246 17.19 6.26 9.33
CA THR A 246 16.59 6.85 8.13
C THR A 246 16.01 8.22 8.49
N SER A 247 16.58 9.30 7.92
CA SER A 247 16.06 10.66 8.09
C SER A 247 14.94 10.96 7.09
N ARG A 248 13.95 11.74 7.50
CA ARG A 248 12.85 12.20 6.63
C ARG A 248 13.39 12.94 5.40
N SER A 249 13.04 12.49 4.20
CA SER A 249 13.46 13.18 2.96
C SER A 249 12.81 14.57 2.89
N ARG A 250 13.65 15.62 2.82
CA ARG A 250 13.24 17.04 2.90
C ARG A 250 12.93 17.69 1.55
N LEU A 251 13.10 16.99 0.43
CA LEU A 251 12.71 17.54 -0.88
C LEU A 251 11.20 17.40 -1.07
N PRO A 252 10.46 18.50 -1.32
CA PRO A 252 9.03 18.41 -1.61
C PRO A 252 8.85 17.59 -2.88
N GLY A 253 7.99 16.56 -2.86
CA GLY A 253 7.72 15.72 -4.03
C GLY A 253 7.30 16.52 -5.27
N ALA A 254 6.77 17.73 -5.09
CA ALA A 254 6.47 18.69 -6.15
C ALA A 254 7.70 19.16 -6.94
N VAL A 255 8.87 19.31 -6.31
CA VAL A 255 10.12 19.73 -6.98
C VAL A 255 10.70 18.58 -7.81
N GLN A 256 10.62 17.36 -7.29
CA GLN A 256 11.00 16.15 -8.02
C GLN A 256 10.08 15.93 -9.23
N LEU A 257 8.77 16.16 -9.08
CA LEU A 257 7.79 16.12 -10.17
C LEU A 257 8.08 17.17 -11.25
N ALA A 258 8.40 18.41 -10.85
CA ALA A 258 8.71 19.48 -11.79
C ALA A 258 9.96 19.17 -12.64
N LEU A 259 11.01 18.64 -12.04
CA LEU A 259 12.23 18.24 -12.76
C LEU A 259 11.97 17.11 -13.77
N LEU A 260 11.10 16.17 -13.43
CA LEU A 260 10.76 15.01 -14.26
C LEU A 260 9.84 15.37 -15.44
N LEU A 261 8.97 16.36 -15.28
CA LEU A 261 8.07 16.82 -16.35
C LEU A 261 8.73 17.80 -17.33
N VAL A 262 9.75 18.54 -16.89
CA VAL A 262 10.41 19.59 -17.69
C VAL A 262 11.47 19.05 -18.64
N LEU A 263 12.30 18.09 -18.19
CA LEU A 263 13.36 17.47 -19.01
C LEU A 263 12.87 16.86 -20.34
N PRO A 264 11.71 16.18 -20.40
CA PRO A 264 11.17 15.60 -21.64
C PRO A 264 10.60 16.64 -22.61
N LEU A 265 10.01 17.72 -22.09
CA LEU A 265 9.56 18.84 -22.92
C LEU A 265 10.76 19.55 -23.56
N LEU A 266 11.85 19.69 -22.81
CA LEU A 266 13.11 20.24 -23.32
C LEU A 266 13.77 19.31 -24.35
N SER A 267 13.80 18.00 -24.11
CA SER A 267 14.37 17.04 -25.08
C SER A 267 13.54 16.93 -26.36
N TYR A 268 12.20 16.97 -26.26
CA TYR A 268 11.31 17.03 -27.43
C TYR A 268 11.46 18.35 -28.19
N GLY A 269 11.55 19.48 -27.48
CA GLY A 269 11.84 20.79 -28.07
C GLY A 269 13.16 20.79 -28.84
N LEU A 270 14.22 20.25 -28.24
CA LEU A 270 15.54 20.11 -28.86
C LEU A 270 15.49 19.18 -30.08
N TYR A 271 14.83 18.01 -29.98
CA TYR A 271 14.61 17.12 -31.12
C TYR A 271 13.88 17.84 -32.26
N ARG A 272 12.83 18.63 -31.95
CA ARG A 272 12.08 19.37 -32.99
C ARG A 272 12.90 20.48 -33.61
N VAL A 273 13.76 21.15 -32.85
CA VAL A 273 14.71 22.16 -33.36
C VAL A 273 15.76 21.50 -34.25
N LEU A 274 16.34 20.38 -33.82
CA LEU A 274 17.30 19.60 -34.61
C LEU A 274 16.65 19.05 -35.89
N ARG A 275 15.42 18.54 -35.81
CA ARG A 275 14.66 18.03 -36.96
C ARG A 275 14.22 19.15 -37.91
N ARG A 276 13.85 20.34 -37.40
CA ARG A 276 13.58 21.51 -38.25
C ARG A 276 14.84 21.95 -38.97
N ARG A 277 16.00 21.92 -38.32
CA ARG A 277 17.29 22.19 -38.98
C ARG A 277 17.64 21.15 -40.06
N THR A 278 17.18 19.91 -39.94
CA THR A 278 17.38 18.89 -40.99
C THR A 278 16.28 18.85 -42.05
N GLN A 279 15.10 19.46 -41.81
CA GLN A 279 13.99 19.54 -42.78
C GLN A 279 13.94 20.87 -43.57
N VAL A 280 14.64 21.91 -43.13
CA VAL A 280 15.00 23.03 -44.02
C VAL A 280 16.15 22.55 -44.91
N VAL A 281 15.85 21.60 -45.79
CA VAL A 281 16.79 21.11 -46.80
C VAL A 281 16.79 22.16 -47.90
N ASP A 282 17.88 22.90 -48.04
CA ASP A 282 18.09 23.74 -49.21
C ASP A 282 17.83 22.89 -50.48
N PRO A 283 17.07 23.38 -51.48
CA PRO A 283 16.78 22.64 -52.73
C PRO A 283 18.03 22.16 -53.49
N ARG A 284 19.22 22.63 -53.10
CA ARG A 284 20.53 22.17 -53.58
C ARG A 284 20.94 20.84 -52.96
N VAL A 285 20.71 20.64 -51.66
CA VAL A 285 21.10 19.43 -50.92
C VAL A 285 20.23 18.23 -51.34
N GLU A 286 18.97 18.46 -51.66
CA GLU A 286 18.08 17.41 -52.19
C GLU A 286 18.51 16.97 -53.59
N ARG A 287 18.82 17.91 -54.49
CA ARG A 287 19.42 17.61 -55.81
C ARG A 287 20.73 16.83 -55.70
N MET A 288 21.61 17.23 -54.79
CA MET A 288 22.86 16.50 -54.52
C MET A 288 22.62 15.06 -54.04
N ARG A 289 21.55 14.82 -53.27
CA ARG A 289 21.20 13.48 -52.74
C ARG A 289 20.57 12.59 -53.81
N THR A 290 19.78 13.15 -54.72
CA THR A 290 19.10 12.40 -55.79
C THR A 290 19.95 12.25 -57.05
N ALA A 291 21.03 13.03 -57.21
CA ALA A 291 21.91 13.00 -58.37
C ALA A 291 22.38 11.58 -58.75
N TYR A 292 22.85 10.80 -57.78
CA TYR A 292 23.35 9.44 -58.01
C TYR A 292 22.29 8.46 -58.52
N PRO A 293 21.15 8.22 -57.82
CA PRO A 293 20.14 7.30 -58.31
C PRO A 293 19.51 7.76 -59.63
N THR A 294 19.32 9.07 -59.84
CA THR A 294 18.81 9.62 -61.09
C THR A 294 19.77 9.36 -62.25
N ALA A 295 21.07 9.59 -62.05
CA ALA A 295 22.08 9.32 -63.08
C ALA A 295 22.18 7.83 -63.43
N LEU A 296 22.14 6.92 -62.45
CA LEU A 296 22.10 5.48 -62.72
C LEU A 296 20.87 5.08 -63.54
N SER A 297 19.69 5.59 -63.18
CA SER A 297 18.46 5.31 -63.94
C SER A 297 18.53 5.83 -65.38
N ALA A 298 19.16 6.99 -65.61
CA ALA A 298 19.33 7.57 -66.94
C ALA A 298 20.37 6.80 -67.77
N LEU A 299 21.46 6.33 -67.14
CA LEU A 299 22.47 5.49 -67.80
C LEU A 299 21.91 4.12 -68.17
N ASP A 300 21.10 3.50 -67.30
CA ASP A 300 20.46 2.21 -67.57
C ASP A 300 19.41 2.31 -68.69
N ALA A 301 18.65 3.42 -68.76
CA ALA A 301 17.74 3.69 -69.87
C ALA A 301 18.47 3.87 -71.21
N ALA A 302 19.68 4.44 -71.20
CA ALA A 302 20.49 4.66 -72.39
C ALA A 302 21.22 3.40 -72.89
N GLN A 303 21.27 2.31 -72.12
CA GLN A 303 21.93 1.04 -72.50
C GLN A 303 21.14 0.21 -73.52
N GLY A 304 19.84 0.49 -73.71
CA GLY A 304 18.96 -0.30 -74.58
C GLY A 304 18.85 0.18 -76.03
N GLU A 305 19.38 1.36 -76.35
CA GLU A 305 19.27 1.96 -77.67
C GLU A 305 20.55 1.74 -78.48
N ALA A 306 20.36 1.25 -79.71
CA ALA A 306 21.42 0.84 -80.63
C ALA A 306 22.56 1.89 -80.69
N SER A 307 23.80 1.41 -80.82
CA SER A 307 25.07 2.17 -80.89
C SER A 307 25.05 3.32 -81.91
N THR A 308 24.40 4.41 -81.53
CA THR A 308 24.07 5.55 -82.38
C THR A 308 24.52 6.84 -81.71
N LEU A 309 24.57 7.91 -82.51
CA LEU A 309 24.80 9.28 -82.04
C LEU A 309 23.86 9.65 -80.88
N GLU A 310 22.60 9.21 -80.95
CA GLU A 310 21.58 9.47 -79.94
C GLU A 310 21.93 8.83 -78.57
N SER A 311 22.40 7.59 -78.55
CA SER A 311 22.85 6.94 -77.31
C SER A 311 24.05 7.67 -76.69
N ALA A 312 24.97 8.19 -77.51
CA ALA A 312 26.11 8.98 -77.03
C ALA A 312 25.66 10.32 -76.42
N GLU A 313 24.70 11.02 -77.02
CA GLU A 313 24.14 12.27 -76.50
C GLU A 313 23.40 12.05 -75.18
N ARG A 314 22.63 10.96 -75.05
CA ARG A 314 21.91 10.61 -73.81
C ARG A 314 22.86 10.24 -72.66
N LEU A 315 23.89 9.43 -72.94
CA LEU A 315 24.91 9.10 -71.95
C LEU A 315 25.68 10.34 -71.47
N ARG A 316 26.06 11.22 -72.40
CA ARG A 316 26.70 12.50 -72.07
C ARG A 316 25.78 13.39 -71.24
N GLY A 317 24.51 13.48 -71.61
CA GLY A 317 23.49 14.23 -70.86
C GLY A 317 23.35 13.74 -69.42
N ALA A 318 23.32 12.43 -69.19
CA ALA A 318 23.25 11.83 -67.85
C ALA A 318 24.48 12.16 -66.99
N LEU A 319 25.69 12.09 -67.57
CA LEU A 319 26.94 12.44 -66.88
C LEU A 319 27.03 13.93 -66.54
N VAL A 320 26.55 14.81 -67.41
CA VAL A 320 26.50 16.26 -67.16
C VAL A 320 25.46 16.60 -66.09
N ALA A 321 24.27 16.00 -66.17
CA ALA A 321 23.21 16.17 -65.18
C ALA A 321 23.66 15.72 -63.78
N TYR A 322 24.36 14.58 -63.70
CA TYR A 322 24.96 14.09 -62.46
C TYR A 322 25.90 15.11 -61.82
N VAL A 323 26.88 15.63 -62.58
CA VAL A 323 27.86 16.60 -62.06
C VAL A 323 27.19 17.93 -61.70
N SER A 324 26.24 18.39 -62.51
CA SER A 324 25.43 19.58 -62.23
C SER A 324 24.69 19.47 -60.89
N ASP A 325 23.96 18.37 -60.69
CA ASP A 325 23.18 18.15 -59.47
C ASP A 325 24.07 17.88 -58.25
N ARG A 326 25.19 17.17 -58.42
CA ARG A 326 26.14 16.84 -57.34
C ARG A 326 27.00 18.05 -56.92
N SER A 327 27.30 18.96 -57.84
CA SER A 327 28.03 20.21 -57.56
C SER A 327 27.11 21.38 -57.16
N GLY A 328 25.80 21.23 -57.30
CA GLY A 328 24.81 22.25 -56.95
C GLY A 328 24.80 23.48 -57.86
N ARG A 329 25.43 23.41 -59.04
CA ARG A 329 25.44 24.46 -60.06
C ARG A 329 24.56 24.04 -61.23
N SER A 330 23.62 24.90 -61.62
CA SER A 330 22.81 24.70 -62.83
C SER A 330 23.63 25.14 -64.04
N ALA A 331 23.99 24.19 -64.89
CA ALA A 331 24.60 24.48 -66.19
C ALA A 331 24.02 23.50 -67.22
N GLU A 332 23.23 24.03 -68.16
CA GLU A 332 22.67 23.25 -69.28
C GLU A 332 23.75 22.73 -70.25
N SER A 333 24.97 23.24 -70.17
CA SER A 333 26.12 22.72 -70.92
C SER A 333 27.43 22.89 -70.13
N LEU A 334 27.99 21.79 -69.63
CA LEU A 334 29.36 21.75 -69.09
C LEU A 334 30.31 21.21 -70.15
N THR A 335 31.48 21.84 -70.29
CA THR A 335 32.61 21.26 -71.01
C THR A 335 33.28 20.17 -70.16
N THR A 336 34.03 19.27 -70.80
CA THR A 336 34.69 18.16 -70.11
C THR A 336 35.73 18.64 -69.10
N GLU A 337 36.44 19.72 -69.43
CA GLU A 337 37.42 20.38 -68.55
C GLU A 337 36.73 21.05 -67.35
N GLU A 338 35.61 21.75 -67.57
CA GLU A 338 34.85 22.40 -66.50
C GLU A 338 34.23 21.38 -65.54
N ALA A 339 33.66 20.29 -66.05
CA ALA A 339 33.10 19.22 -65.23
C ALA A 339 34.18 18.54 -64.37
N GLY A 340 35.37 18.28 -64.93
CA GLY A 340 36.51 17.77 -64.17
C GLY A 340 37.01 18.72 -63.09
N ALA A 341 37.06 20.03 -63.39
CA ALA A 341 37.43 21.05 -62.41
C ALA A 341 36.41 21.15 -61.27
N LEU A 342 35.11 21.04 -61.56
CA LEU A 342 34.04 21.01 -60.57
C LEU A 342 34.13 19.78 -59.67
N LEU A 343 34.34 18.59 -60.22
CA LEU A 343 34.52 17.36 -59.43
C LEU A 343 35.73 17.46 -58.50
N THR A 344 36.83 18.04 -58.99
CA THR A 344 38.02 18.31 -58.15
C THR A 344 37.69 19.30 -57.02
N SER A 345 36.89 20.34 -57.31
CA SER A 345 36.50 21.35 -56.31
C SER A 345 35.62 20.80 -55.19
N ILE A 346 34.85 19.73 -55.44
CA ILE A 346 34.01 19.06 -54.44
C ILE A 346 34.73 17.90 -53.74
N GLY A 347 36.05 17.76 -53.91
CA GLY A 347 36.89 16.82 -53.16
C GLY A 347 36.97 15.40 -53.72
N VAL A 348 36.62 15.21 -55.00
CA VAL A 348 36.75 13.89 -55.66
C VAL A 348 38.22 13.57 -55.94
N GLY A 349 38.63 12.34 -55.65
CA GLY A 349 39.98 11.85 -55.89
C GLY A 349 40.38 11.92 -57.37
N ARG A 350 41.65 12.20 -57.64
CA ARG A 350 42.19 12.40 -59.00
C ARG A 350 41.89 11.25 -59.96
N ASP A 351 41.92 10.02 -59.46
CA ASP A 351 41.65 8.81 -60.26
C ASP A 351 40.20 8.72 -60.73
N ALA A 352 39.25 9.14 -59.89
CA ALA A 352 37.83 9.18 -60.23
C ALA A 352 37.51 10.33 -61.19
N VAL A 353 38.15 11.50 -61.02
CA VAL A 353 38.06 12.62 -61.97
C VAL A 353 38.60 12.22 -63.34
N ALA A 354 39.76 11.56 -63.39
CA ALA A 354 40.36 11.09 -64.64
C ALA A 354 39.42 10.12 -65.38
N ALA A 355 38.88 9.11 -64.68
CA ALA A 355 37.95 8.14 -65.24
C ALA A 355 36.69 8.80 -65.82
N TYR A 356 36.14 9.80 -65.14
CA TYR A 356 35.00 10.58 -65.63
C TYR A 356 35.35 11.40 -66.89
N THR A 357 36.48 12.13 -66.87
CA THR A 357 36.89 12.96 -68.01
C THR A 357 37.24 12.14 -69.26
N ASP A 358 37.83 10.95 -69.08
CA ASP A 358 38.12 10.04 -70.19
C ASP A 358 36.83 9.49 -70.82
N CYS A 359 35.81 9.19 -70.00
CA CYS A 359 34.50 8.78 -70.49
C CYS A 359 33.82 9.91 -71.28
N MET A 360 33.84 11.13 -70.74
CA MET A 360 33.30 12.32 -71.41
C MET A 360 33.99 12.60 -72.75
N LYS A 361 35.33 12.52 -72.84
CA LYS A 361 36.08 12.70 -74.09
C LYS A 361 35.71 11.67 -75.16
N ARG A 362 35.48 10.42 -74.76
CA ARG A 362 35.03 9.35 -75.68
C ARG A 362 33.65 9.65 -76.25
N LEU A 363 32.73 10.13 -75.41
CA LEU A 363 31.39 10.53 -75.84
C LEU A 363 31.43 11.77 -76.75
N ASP A 364 32.22 12.78 -76.39
CA ASP A 364 32.44 13.98 -77.20
C ASP A 364 33.00 13.63 -78.59
N ALA A 365 33.97 12.71 -78.70
CA ALA A 365 34.53 12.28 -79.98
C ALA A 365 33.47 11.67 -80.92
N VAL A 366 32.53 10.89 -80.38
CA VAL A 366 31.41 10.31 -81.15
C VAL A 366 30.46 11.42 -81.59
N ILE A 367 30.09 12.33 -80.68
CA ILE A 367 29.14 13.42 -80.93
C ILE A 367 29.67 14.42 -81.96
N TYR A 368 30.90 14.92 -81.78
CA TYR A 368 31.51 15.89 -82.69
C TYR A 368 31.89 15.28 -84.06
N SER A 369 32.08 13.96 -84.14
CA SER A 369 32.25 13.27 -85.43
C SER A 369 30.93 13.07 -86.20
N GLY A 370 29.80 13.50 -85.64
CA GLY A 370 28.47 13.28 -86.22
C GLY A 370 28.11 11.79 -86.31
N GLY A 371 28.57 10.97 -85.35
CA GLY A 371 28.33 9.52 -85.33
C GLY A 371 29.19 8.70 -86.31
N ARG A 372 30.20 9.31 -86.96
CA ARG A 372 31.14 8.59 -87.85
C ARG A 372 32.11 7.70 -87.07
N THR A 373 32.39 8.04 -85.82
CA THR A 373 33.18 7.21 -84.90
C THR A 373 32.22 6.25 -84.18
N PRO A 374 32.44 4.92 -84.25
CA PRO A 374 31.55 3.98 -83.57
C PRO A 374 31.67 4.15 -82.05
N LEU A 375 30.53 4.16 -81.36
CA LEU A 375 30.49 4.17 -79.89
C LEU A 375 30.99 2.83 -79.36
N PRO A 376 32.09 2.79 -78.58
CA PRO A 376 32.57 1.54 -78.00
C PRO A 376 31.52 0.88 -77.10
N ALA A 377 31.36 -0.45 -77.19
CA ALA A 377 30.34 -1.19 -76.46
C ALA A 377 30.51 -1.13 -74.92
N ASP A 378 31.69 -0.78 -74.43
CA ASP A 378 32.00 -0.60 -73.01
C ASP A 378 31.70 0.82 -72.48
N THR A 379 31.29 1.76 -73.33
CA THR A 379 31.13 3.17 -72.95
C THR A 379 30.07 3.38 -71.87
N ALA A 380 28.93 2.68 -71.94
CA ALA A 380 27.88 2.79 -70.91
C ALA A 380 28.31 2.19 -69.55
N ARG A 381 29.07 1.10 -69.57
CA ARG A 381 29.64 0.50 -68.36
C ARG A 381 30.70 1.42 -67.73
N THR A 382 31.58 1.98 -68.54
CA THR A 382 32.62 2.93 -68.06
C THR A 382 32.01 4.22 -67.53
N ALA A 383 30.91 4.71 -68.11
CA ALA A 383 30.14 5.85 -67.59
C ALA A 383 29.60 5.55 -66.19
N ARG A 384 29.00 4.38 -65.99
CA ARG A 384 28.49 3.92 -64.69
C ARG A 384 29.60 3.78 -63.65
N GLU A 385 30.69 3.09 -64.01
CA GLU A 385 31.84 2.91 -63.13
C GLU A 385 32.46 4.26 -62.73
N SER A 386 32.47 5.26 -63.61
CA SER A 386 33.00 6.58 -63.30
C SER A 386 32.18 7.29 -62.20
N ILE A 387 30.85 7.21 -62.24
CA ILE A 387 29.97 7.75 -61.20
C ILE A 387 30.16 6.99 -59.87
N GLU A 388 30.23 5.66 -59.90
CA GLU A 388 30.43 4.84 -58.70
C GLU A 388 31.79 5.14 -58.02
N ARG A 389 32.84 5.39 -58.81
CA ARG A 389 34.16 5.84 -58.31
C ARG A 389 34.09 7.24 -57.69
N ILE A 390 33.30 8.15 -58.25
CA ILE A 390 33.07 9.48 -57.66
C ILE A 390 32.37 9.35 -56.30
N GLU A 391 31.30 8.55 -56.20
CA GLU A 391 30.55 8.38 -54.95
C GLU A 391 31.37 7.70 -53.84
N SER A 392 32.12 6.66 -54.19
CA SER A 392 33.03 5.99 -53.25
C SER A 392 34.13 6.91 -52.74
N SER A 393 34.64 7.83 -53.58
CA SER A 393 35.57 8.88 -53.14
C SER A 393 34.92 9.83 -52.13
N LEU A 394 33.65 10.19 -52.32
CA LEU A 394 32.93 11.15 -51.47
C LEU A 394 32.44 10.55 -50.14
N ALA A 395 32.26 9.23 -50.05
CA ALA A 395 31.72 8.55 -48.87
C ALA A 395 32.69 8.45 -47.67
N THR A 396 33.95 8.89 -47.81
CA THR A 396 35.03 8.66 -46.82
C THR A 396 35.05 9.59 -45.60
N HIS A 397 34.06 10.48 -45.41
CA HIS A 397 33.94 11.30 -44.20
C HIS A 397 32.82 10.81 -43.26
N PRO A 398 33.14 10.25 -42.08
CA PRO A 398 32.13 9.77 -41.14
C PRO A 398 31.41 10.94 -40.46
N GLY A 399 30.11 11.07 -40.72
CA GLY A 399 29.23 12.06 -40.12
C GLY A 399 28.92 11.79 -38.65
N VAL A 400 29.08 12.83 -37.85
CA VAL A 400 28.84 12.89 -36.40
C VAL A 400 27.34 12.68 -36.09
N SER A 401 26.91 11.46 -35.80
CA SER A 401 25.53 11.14 -35.41
C SER A 401 25.41 10.42 -34.06
N SER A 402 26.49 10.27 -33.29
CA SER A 402 26.52 9.39 -32.10
C SER A 402 26.42 10.08 -30.72
N LEU A 403 26.14 11.39 -30.62
CA LEU A 403 26.14 12.07 -29.31
C LEU A 403 24.78 12.14 -28.59
N ALA A 404 23.69 11.70 -29.21
CA ALA A 404 22.37 11.65 -28.56
C ALA A 404 22.23 10.67 -27.36
N PRO A 405 22.94 9.51 -27.29
CA PRO A 405 22.82 8.58 -26.16
C PRO A 405 23.49 9.10 -24.87
N LEU A 406 24.45 10.02 -24.96
CA LEU A 406 25.25 10.50 -23.83
C LEU A 406 24.49 11.46 -22.89
N LEU A 407 23.50 12.19 -23.40
CA LEU A 407 22.65 13.07 -22.58
C LEU A 407 21.59 12.30 -21.77
N LEU A 408 21.23 11.10 -22.20
CA LEU A 408 20.27 10.23 -21.50
C LEU A 408 20.90 9.54 -20.27
N LEU A 409 22.20 9.24 -20.32
CA LEU A 409 22.97 8.71 -19.20
C LEU A 409 23.25 9.76 -18.09
N GLY A 410 23.45 11.03 -18.46
CA GLY A 410 23.66 12.11 -17.48
C GLY A 410 22.44 12.42 -16.61
N GLY A 411 21.22 12.27 -17.14
CA GLY A 411 19.98 12.48 -16.40
C GLY A 411 19.70 11.40 -15.34
N VAL A 412 20.11 10.15 -15.60
CA VAL A 412 19.96 9.03 -14.66
C VAL A 412 20.94 9.15 -13.48
N ALA A 413 22.15 9.64 -13.73
CA ALA A 413 23.16 9.87 -12.68
C ALA A 413 22.76 10.98 -11.69
N LEU A 414 22.09 12.04 -12.16
CA LEU A 414 21.54 13.10 -11.29
C LEU A 414 20.32 12.65 -10.48
N PHE A 415 19.56 11.67 -10.96
CA PHE A 415 18.41 11.11 -10.24
C PHE A 415 18.84 10.10 -9.15
N LEU A 416 19.91 9.35 -9.39
CA LEU A 416 20.52 8.46 -8.38
C LEU A 416 21.34 9.23 -7.32
N GLY A 417 21.93 10.38 -7.66
CA GLY A 417 22.74 11.19 -6.73
C GLY A 417 21.95 12.07 -5.75
N GLY A 418 20.67 12.33 -6.04
CA GLY A 418 19.81 13.20 -5.22
C GLY A 418 19.28 12.60 -3.92
N SER A 419 19.57 11.32 -3.64
CA SER A 419 19.24 10.63 -2.39
C SER A 419 20.40 10.57 -1.40
N THR A 420 21.48 11.33 -1.63
CA THR A 420 22.50 11.50 -0.59
C THR A 420 21.93 12.36 0.52
N ASN A 421 21.47 11.67 1.57
CA ASN A 421 21.19 12.21 2.89
C ASN A 421 22.35 13.12 3.29
N ARG A 422 22.19 14.43 3.10
CA ARG A 422 23.02 15.41 3.78
C ARG A 422 22.52 15.46 5.22
N ALA A 423 22.90 14.44 5.99
CA ALA A 423 22.92 14.52 7.43
C ALA A 423 23.68 15.80 7.78
N HIS A 424 23.08 16.64 8.62
CA HIS A 424 23.81 17.74 9.23
C HIS A 424 25.09 17.17 9.87
N ALA A 425 26.17 17.93 9.80
CA ALA A 425 27.49 17.60 10.31
C ALA A 425 27.45 17.35 11.84
N ALA A 426 27.02 16.16 12.22
CA ALA A 426 27.40 15.46 13.43
C ALA A 426 28.21 14.25 12.97
N ASP A 427 29.25 13.89 13.72
CA ASP A 427 30.11 12.74 13.42
C ASP A 427 29.25 11.52 13.05
N PRO A 428 29.42 10.88 11.88
CA PRO A 428 28.60 9.74 11.46
C PRO A 428 28.69 8.55 12.43
N ALA A 429 29.68 8.54 13.33
CA ALA A 429 29.83 7.59 14.41
C ALA A 429 28.90 7.83 15.62
N THR A 430 28.37 9.04 15.81
CA THR A 430 27.60 9.39 17.02
C THR A 430 26.15 8.85 17.01
N PRO A 431 25.38 8.94 15.92
CA PRO A 431 24.01 8.41 15.87
C PRO A 431 23.95 6.88 15.86
N THR A 432 24.91 6.23 15.20
CA THR A 432 25.04 4.76 15.19
C THR A 432 25.38 4.23 16.57
N LEU A 433 26.38 4.83 17.23
CA LEU A 433 26.74 4.48 18.61
C LEU A 433 25.58 4.72 19.59
N LEU A 434 24.82 5.79 19.39
CA LEU A 434 23.67 6.10 20.24
C LEU A 434 22.51 5.11 20.04
N ALA A 435 22.27 4.66 18.81
CA ALA A 435 21.27 3.62 18.51
C ALA A 435 21.68 2.25 19.08
N GLU A 436 22.96 1.88 18.94
CA GLU A 436 23.51 0.66 19.54
C GLU A 436 23.43 0.71 21.07
N LYS A 437 23.80 1.84 21.69
CA LYS A 437 23.67 2.03 23.13
C LYS A 437 22.22 1.90 23.61
N ALA A 438 21.25 2.44 22.86
CA ALA A 438 19.84 2.32 23.19
C ALA A 438 19.37 0.86 23.17
N GLN A 439 19.81 0.09 22.16
CA GLN A 439 19.47 -1.32 22.03
C GLN A 439 20.11 -2.16 23.14
N VAL A 440 21.41 -1.96 23.42
CA VAL A 440 22.11 -2.67 24.50
C VAL A 440 21.48 -2.37 25.85
N ALA A 441 21.11 -1.12 26.12
CA ALA A 441 20.42 -0.76 27.36
C ALA A 441 19.06 -1.48 27.48
N TYR A 442 18.30 -1.56 26.37
CA TYR A 442 17.02 -2.28 26.37
C TYR A 442 17.21 -3.79 26.60
N GLU A 443 18.19 -4.42 25.96
CA GLU A 443 18.50 -5.84 26.14
C GLU A 443 18.98 -6.18 27.57
N GLN A 444 19.65 -5.23 28.22
CA GLN A 444 20.08 -5.33 29.63
C GLN A 444 18.95 -5.06 30.64
N GLY A 445 17.75 -4.68 30.17
CA GLY A 445 16.62 -4.29 31.02
C GLY A 445 16.72 -2.88 31.61
N ASP A 446 17.71 -2.08 31.22
CA ASP A 446 17.82 -0.66 31.55
C ASP A 446 16.97 0.17 30.59
N TYR A 447 15.66 0.06 30.76
CA TYR A 447 14.69 0.73 29.89
C TYR A 447 14.71 2.26 30.02
N GLU A 448 15.17 2.79 31.15
CA GLU A 448 15.31 4.24 31.34
C GLU A 448 16.44 4.80 30.48
N ALA A 449 17.62 4.17 30.50
CA ALA A 449 18.72 4.55 29.64
C ALA A 449 18.37 4.39 28.15
N ALA A 450 17.66 3.32 27.78
CA ALA A 450 17.17 3.10 26.42
C ALA A 450 16.21 4.23 25.97
N ARG A 451 15.26 4.62 26.83
CA ARG A 451 14.30 5.70 26.55
C ARG A 451 15.01 7.02 26.30
N GLU A 452 15.99 7.37 27.13
CA GLU A 452 16.76 8.61 26.98
C GLU A 452 17.57 8.62 25.66
N ALA A 453 18.19 7.50 25.30
CA ALA A 453 18.95 7.37 24.07
C ALA A 453 18.06 7.47 22.81
N TYR A 454 16.89 6.81 22.80
CA TYR A 454 15.92 6.94 21.71
C TYR A 454 15.40 8.37 21.56
N ARG A 455 15.09 9.06 22.66
CA ARG A 455 14.66 10.48 22.62
C ARG A 455 15.74 11.41 22.07
N LYS A 456 17.02 11.17 22.39
CA LYS A 456 18.14 11.92 21.81
C LYS A 456 18.26 11.72 20.30
N LEU A 457 18.01 10.52 19.79
CA LEU A 457 17.97 10.26 18.35
C LEU A 457 16.82 10.98 17.64
N ILE A 458 15.62 10.98 18.24
CA ILE A 458 14.47 11.74 17.73
C ILE A 458 14.81 13.24 17.70
N ALA A 459 15.38 13.77 18.79
CA ALA A 459 15.80 15.17 18.88
C ALA A 459 16.89 15.55 17.86
N ALA A 460 17.74 14.59 17.46
CA ALA A 460 18.74 14.76 16.41
C ALA A 460 18.14 14.74 14.98
N GLY A 461 16.82 14.56 14.84
CA GLY A 461 16.11 14.62 13.55
C GLY A 461 15.90 13.25 12.89
N PHE A 462 16.09 12.16 13.62
CA PHE A 462 15.74 10.81 13.19
C PHE A 462 14.37 10.45 13.78
N ASP A 463 13.27 10.93 13.19
CA ASP A 463 11.89 10.78 13.68
C ASP A 463 11.07 9.76 12.85
N ASN A 464 11.68 8.63 12.49
CA ASN A 464 11.02 7.60 11.68
C ASN A 464 10.19 6.60 12.51
N GLY A 465 9.26 5.92 11.85
CA GLY A 465 8.34 4.99 12.52
C GLY A 465 9.01 3.79 13.23
N HIS A 466 10.20 3.37 12.79
CA HIS A 466 10.91 2.27 13.46
C HIS A 466 11.48 2.69 14.82
N LEU A 467 12.01 3.92 14.90
CA LEU A 467 12.52 4.48 16.14
C LEU A 467 11.39 4.76 17.14
N LEU A 468 10.25 5.27 16.65
CA LEU A 468 9.04 5.48 17.45
C LEU A 468 8.48 4.17 18.00
N TYR A 469 8.52 3.09 17.21
CA TYR A 469 8.14 1.75 17.67
C TYR A 469 9.06 1.23 18.79
N ASN A 470 10.37 1.40 18.67
CA ASN A 470 11.31 0.98 19.73
C ASN A 470 11.14 1.80 21.01
N LEU A 471 10.91 3.12 20.87
CA LEU A 471 10.60 3.98 22.01
C LEU A 471 9.32 3.52 22.70
N ALA A 472 8.27 3.19 21.93
CA ALA A 472 7.02 2.66 22.44
C ALA A 472 7.20 1.32 23.18
N ASN A 473 7.97 0.38 22.61
CA ASN A 473 8.35 -0.87 23.29
C ASN A 473 9.06 -0.60 24.62
N THR A 474 9.94 0.39 24.65
CA THR A 474 10.68 0.79 25.86
C THR A 474 9.75 1.39 26.92
N GLU A 475 8.82 2.23 26.53
CA GLU A 475 7.84 2.83 27.43
C GLU A 475 6.82 1.81 27.95
N TYR A 476 6.43 0.81 27.16
CA TYR A 476 5.65 -0.34 27.63
C TYR A 476 6.36 -1.08 28.76
N ARG A 477 7.67 -1.35 28.62
CA ARG A 477 8.47 -2.03 29.64
C ARG A 477 8.63 -1.21 30.93
N LEU A 478 8.48 0.11 30.84
CA LEU A 478 8.43 1.03 31.98
C LEU A 478 7.02 1.19 32.58
N ASN A 479 6.02 0.44 32.09
CA ASN A 479 4.61 0.58 32.43
C ASN A 479 4.02 1.98 32.15
N ALA A 480 4.63 2.72 31.22
CA ALA A 480 4.13 4.01 30.74
C ALA A 480 3.24 3.78 29.50
N TYR A 481 2.12 3.10 29.68
CA TYR A 481 1.26 2.61 28.60
C TYR A 481 0.66 3.75 27.78
N GLY A 482 0.31 4.88 28.40
CA GLY A 482 -0.21 6.05 27.68
C GLY A 482 0.78 6.63 26.68
N SER A 483 2.04 6.76 27.10
CA SER A 483 3.12 7.22 26.21
C SER A 483 3.41 6.19 25.12
N ALA A 484 3.45 4.90 25.48
CA ALA A 484 3.66 3.81 24.55
C ALA A 484 2.59 3.76 23.45
N ILE A 485 1.30 3.84 23.82
CA ILE A 485 0.17 3.88 22.87
C ILE A 485 0.30 5.08 21.94
N ALA A 486 0.64 6.26 22.47
CA ALA A 486 0.84 7.45 21.64
C ALA A 486 1.97 7.26 20.62
N HIS A 487 3.13 6.73 21.04
CA HIS A 487 4.26 6.49 20.15
C HIS A 487 4.02 5.35 19.15
N TYR A 488 3.30 4.27 19.51
CA TYR A 488 2.88 3.27 18.54
C TYR A 488 1.95 3.86 17.48
N ARG A 489 1.01 4.71 17.90
CA ARG A 489 0.12 5.41 16.95
C ARG A 489 0.88 6.39 16.05
N GLN A 490 1.90 7.07 16.59
CA GLN A 490 2.83 7.86 15.77
C GLN A 490 3.63 6.97 14.80
N ALA A 491 4.15 5.82 15.26
CA ALA A 491 4.88 4.87 14.42
C ALA A 491 4.01 4.38 13.25
N LEU A 492 2.73 4.08 13.49
CA LEU A 492 1.76 3.70 12.48
C LEU A 492 1.50 4.79 11.41
N SER A 493 1.80 6.05 11.70
CA SER A 493 1.69 7.13 10.71
C SER A 493 2.78 7.06 9.64
N GLU A 494 3.94 6.50 9.97
CA GLU A 494 5.09 6.30 9.06
C GLU A 494 5.17 4.86 8.54
N LEU A 495 4.69 3.88 9.33
CA LEU A 495 4.65 2.45 9.01
C LEU A 495 3.20 1.94 8.91
N PRO A 496 2.41 2.40 7.92
CA PRO A 496 1.02 1.97 7.79
C PRO A 496 0.97 0.46 7.48
N ALA A 497 0.14 -0.28 8.22
CA ALA A 497 0.00 -1.73 8.13
C ALA A 497 1.21 -2.58 8.58
N ASN A 498 2.16 -2.00 9.33
CA ASN A 498 3.17 -2.81 10.01
C ASN A 498 2.50 -3.69 11.08
N ALA A 499 2.56 -5.01 10.86
CA ALA A 499 1.92 -6.00 11.72
C ALA A 499 2.47 -5.99 13.15
N ASP A 500 3.76 -5.72 13.31
CA ASP A 500 4.43 -5.72 14.61
C ASP A 500 3.97 -4.53 15.46
N VAL A 501 3.89 -3.36 14.84
CA VAL A 501 3.38 -2.13 15.49
C VAL A 501 1.92 -2.32 15.90
N LEU A 502 1.08 -2.91 15.05
CA LEU A 502 -0.33 -3.18 15.36
C LEU A 502 -0.49 -4.19 16.49
N ALA A 503 0.27 -5.28 16.47
CA ALA A 503 0.21 -6.33 17.49
C ALA A 503 0.65 -5.78 18.87
N ASN A 504 1.77 -5.06 18.94
CA ASN A 504 2.24 -4.47 20.19
C ASN A 504 1.32 -3.35 20.70
N LEU A 505 0.72 -2.55 19.80
CA LEU A 505 -0.29 -1.56 20.19
C LEU A 505 -1.52 -2.24 20.82
N GLN A 506 -2.02 -3.32 20.22
CA GLN A 506 -3.14 -4.08 20.77
C GLN A 506 -2.79 -4.69 22.12
N LEU A 507 -1.59 -5.25 22.28
CA LEU A 507 -1.11 -5.76 23.56
C LEU A 507 -1.04 -4.66 24.62
N THR A 508 -0.51 -3.49 24.26
CA THR A 508 -0.38 -2.34 25.17
C THR A 508 -1.74 -1.82 25.62
N ARG A 509 -2.72 -1.77 24.73
CA ARG A 509 -4.11 -1.38 25.06
C ARG A 509 -4.76 -2.31 26.07
N LYS A 510 -4.47 -3.62 26.01
CA LYS A 510 -4.99 -4.59 27.00
C LYS A 510 -4.45 -4.31 28.41
N GLN A 511 -3.30 -3.66 28.54
CA GLN A 511 -2.71 -3.29 29.83
C GLN A 511 -3.25 -1.95 30.38
N ALA A 512 -3.88 -1.13 29.53
CA ALA A 512 -4.50 0.12 29.97
C ALA A 512 -5.72 -0.18 30.85
N VAL A 513 -5.88 0.62 31.92
CA VAL A 513 -6.99 0.45 32.89
C VAL A 513 -8.34 0.75 32.26
N ASP A 514 -8.41 1.80 31.44
CA ASP A 514 -9.65 2.26 30.82
C ASP A 514 -9.85 1.58 29.45
N GLN A 515 -10.67 0.53 29.38
CA GLN A 515 -11.03 -0.13 28.13
C GLN A 515 -12.20 0.59 27.44
N LEU A 516 -11.87 1.52 26.53
CA LEU A 516 -12.87 2.26 25.75
C LEU A 516 -13.20 1.51 24.44
N GLU A 517 -14.47 1.14 24.24
CA GLU A 517 -14.93 0.47 23.02
C GLU A 517 -14.67 1.36 21.77
N GLN A 518 -13.96 0.81 20.78
CA GLN A 518 -13.70 1.50 19.51
C GLN A 518 -14.86 1.27 18.54
N GLN A 519 -15.49 2.35 18.08
CA GLN A 519 -16.50 2.25 17.03
C GLN A 519 -15.87 1.96 15.66
N GLY A 520 -16.03 0.71 15.19
CA GLY A 520 -15.67 0.32 13.82
C GLY A 520 -16.66 0.88 12.80
N ARG A 521 -16.22 1.75 11.89
CA ARG A 521 -17.03 2.21 10.74
C ARG A 521 -16.85 1.25 9.55
N GLY A 522 -17.96 0.96 8.85
CA GLY A 522 -18.07 -0.07 7.82
C GLY A 522 -17.12 0.02 6.61
N TRP A 523 -16.95 -1.12 5.96
CA TRP A 523 -15.88 -1.49 5.03
C TRP A 523 -15.90 -0.87 3.61
N PHE A 524 -16.92 -0.08 3.22
CA PHE A 524 -17.05 0.38 1.83
C PHE A 524 -16.95 1.91 1.68
N SER A 525 -15.92 2.38 0.97
CA SER A 525 -15.76 3.77 0.50
C SER A 525 -15.20 3.78 -0.93
N TRP A 526 -15.83 4.50 -1.85
CA TRP A 526 -15.42 4.60 -3.27
C TRP A 526 -14.01 5.14 -3.48
N LYS A 527 -13.48 5.88 -2.51
CA LYS A 527 -12.10 6.36 -2.49
C LYS A 527 -11.08 5.24 -2.22
N GLY A 528 -11.48 4.14 -1.56
CA GLY A 528 -10.62 2.97 -1.30
C GLY A 528 -10.18 2.24 -2.57
N LEU A 529 -10.87 2.44 -3.69
CA LEU A 529 -10.48 1.91 -5.01
C LEU A 529 -9.17 2.51 -5.53
N LEU A 530 -8.88 3.77 -5.17
CA LEU A 530 -7.61 4.45 -5.47
C LEU A 530 -6.48 4.04 -4.51
N ASP A 531 -6.82 3.40 -3.39
CA ASP A 531 -5.85 2.94 -2.39
C ASP A 531 -5.36 1.51 -2.66
N ILE A 532 -6.12 0.70 -3.42
CA ILE A 532 -5.76 -0.68 -3.82
C ILE A 532 -4.33 -0.80 -4.39
N PRO A 533 -3.86 0.10 -5.28
CA PRO A 533 -2.49 0.01 -5.79
C PRO A 533 -1.44 0.19 -4.69
N TYR A 534 -1.70 1.03 -3.68
CA TYR A 534 -0.77 1.29 -2.57
C TYR A 534 -0.80 0.20 -1.49
N THR A 535 -1.87 -0.60 -1.42
CA THR A 535 -1.91 -1.79 -0.55
C THR A 535 -1.23 -2.99 -1.20
N LEU A 536 -1.28 -3.09 -2.53
CA LEU A 536 -0.69 -4.20 -3.28
C LEU A 536 0.78 -3.96 -3.68
N PHE A 537 1.19 -2.70 -3.83
CA PHE A 537 2.51 -2.35 -4.33
C PHE A 537 3.18 -1.28 -3.46
N THR A 538 4.49 -1.44 -3.25
CA THR A 538 5.29 -0.42 -2.57
C THR A 538 5.41 0.84 -3.43
N GLN A 539 5.62 1.99 -2.80
CA GLN A 539 5.83 3.25 -3.51
C GLN A 539 6.99 3.16 -4.51
N PHE A 540 8.04 2.39 -4.16
CA PHE A 540 9.16 2.11 -5.04
C PHE A 540 8.75 1.28 -6.27
N GLN A 541 7.91 0.26 -6.10
CA GLN A 541 7.40 -0.54 -7.22
C GLN A 541 6.54 0.30 -8.18
N LEU A 542 5.70 1.20 -7.64
CA LEU A 542 4.91 2.14 -8.44
C LEU A 542 5.81 3.13 -9.21
N GLN A 543 6.90 3.60 -8.59
CA GLN A 543 7.91 4.45 -9.24
C GLN A 543 8.54 3.73 -10.44
N VAL A 544 8.99 2.49 -10.24
CA VAL A 544 9.57 1.68 -11.32
C VAL A 544 8.57 1.49 -12.46
N ALA A 545 7.32 1.12 -12.14
CA ALA A 545 6.26 0.94 -13.14
C ALA A 545 6.00 2.22 -13.95
N PHE A 546 5.95 3.38 -13.28
CA PHE A 546 5.84 4.68 -13.94
C PHE A 546 6.98 4.91 -14.93
N PHE A 547 8.24 4.77 -14.52
CA PHE A 547 9.39 5.01 -15.39
C PHE A 547 9.42 4.07 -16.60
N VAL A 548 9.00 2.81 -16.43
CA VAL A 548 8.91 1.83 -17.53
C VAL A 548 7.83 2.24 -18.54
N CYS A 549 6.61 2.51 -18.09
CA CYS A 549 5.52 2.96 -18.97
C CYS A 549 5.84 4.29 -19.65
N TYR A 550 6.50 5.18 -18.93
CA TYR A 550 6.93 6.49 -19.42
C TYR A 550 8.04 6.38 -20.49
N GLY A 551 9.06 5.55 -20.25
CA GLY A 551 10.12 5.27 -21.22
C GLY A 551 9.58 4.61 -22.49
N ALA A 552 8.65 3.67 -22.35
CA ALA A 552 7.96 3.05 -23.47
C ALA A 552 7.15 4.07 -24.29
N PHE A 553 6.53 5.06 -23.63
CA PHE A 553 5.81 6.14 -24.32
C PHE A 553 6.74 7.02 -25.15
N LEU A 554 7.88 7.43 -24.59
CA LEU A 554 8.88 8.20 -25.34
C LEU A 554 9.47 7.39 -26.50
N PHE A 555 9.71 6.10 -26.31
CA PHE A 555 10.18 5.21 -27.38
C PHE A 555 9.16 5.14 -28.52
N LEU A 556 7.89 4.85 -28.24
CA LEU A 556 6.84 4.80 -29.26
C LEU A 556 6.61 6.15 -29.95
N LEU A 557 6.74 7.26 -29.22
CA LEU A 557 6.68 8.61 -29.80
C LEU A 557 7.80 8.83 -30.82
N SER A 558 9.04 8.50 -30.44
CA SER A 558 10.21 8.61 -31.33
C SER A 558 10.13 7.66 -32.54
N ALA A 559 9.71 6.41 -32.32
CA ALA A 559 9.53 5.40 -33.35
C ALA A 559 8.46 5.83 -34.36
N SER A 560 7.33 6.38 -33.90
CA SER A 560 6.27 6.86 -34.81
C SER A 560 6.68 8.07 -35.66
N ALA A 561 7.65 8.85 -35.19
CA ALA A 561 8.17 10.01 -35.91
C ALA A 561 9.20 9.62 -36.98
N VAL A 562 9.79 8.42 -36.86
CA VAL A 562 10.78 7.85 -37.78
C VAL A 562 10.14 6.88 -38.78
N LEU A 563 9.20 6.05 -38.33
CA LEU A 563 8.65 4.92 -39.10
C LEU A 563 7.33 5.23 -39.82
N ASP A 564 6.69 6.37 -39.53
CA ASP A 564 5.40 6.81 -40.11
C ASP A 564 4.25 5.79 -40.08
N GLN A 565 4.31 4.81 -39.16
CA GLN A 565 3.28 3.79 -39.01
C GLN A 565 2.09 4.28 -38.15
N PRO A 566 0.84 4.21 -38.64
CA PRO A 566 -0.34 4.69 -37.91
C PRO A 566 -0.66 3.87 -36.64
N LEU A 567 -0.29 2.58 -36.62
CA LEU A 567 -0.48 1.69 -35.46
C LEU A 567 0.37 2.13 -34.24
N LEU A 568 1.57 2.69 -34.48
CA LEU A 568 2.41 3.22 -33.41
C LEU A 568 1.81 4.49 -32.79
N ARG A 569 1.06 5.27 -33.57
CA ARG A 569 0.38 6.50 -33.11
C ARG A 569 -0.84 6.19 -32.26
N THR A 570 -1.60 5.14 -32.58
CA THR A 570 -2.75 4.73 -31.77
C THR A 570 -2.35 4.11 -30.43
N ALA A 571 -1.18 3.46 -30.35
CA ALA A 571 -0.63 2.91 -29.10
C ALA A 571 -0.09 3.98 -28.13
N GLN A 572 0.18 5.20 -28.59
CA GLN A 572 0.74 6.28 -27.76
C GLN A 572 -0.27 6.85 -26.76
N LEU A 573 -1.52 7.03 -27.17
CA LEU A 573 -2.58 7.59 -26.31
C LEU A 573 -2.83 6.74 -25.05
N PRO A 574 -3.09 5.42 -25.13
CA PRO A 574 -3.31 4.61 -23.94
C PRO A 574 -2.06 4.57 -23.05
N LEU A 575 -0.85 4.52 -23.63
CA LEU A 575 0.39 4.50 -22.87
C LEU A 575 0.67 5.84 -22.16
N LEU A 576 0.30 6.96 -22.78
CA LEU A 576 0.30 8.29 -22.17
C LEU A 576 -0.68 8.35 -21.00
N PHE A 577 -1.91 7.85 -21.16
CA PHE A 577 -2.90 7.81 -20.08
C PHE A 577 -2.43 6.90 -18.93
N VAL A 578 -1.81 5.76 -19.22
CA VAL A 578 -1.20 4.88 -18.21
C VAL A 578 -0.03 5.58 -17.51
N ALA A 579 0.85 6.26 -18.25
CA ALA A 579 1.96 6.99 -17.65
C ALA A 579 1.49 8.18 -16.80
N ILE A 580 0.46 8.92 -17.23
CA ILE A 580 -0.16 10.00 -16.45
C ILE A 580 -0.84 9.43 -15.20
N TYR A 581 -1.56 8.33 -15.33
CA TYR A 581 -2.20 7.64 -14.21
C TYR A 581 -1.15 7.16 -13.19
N LEU A 582 -0.06 6.54 -13.65
CA LEU A 582 1.05 6.15 -12.80
C LEU A 582 1.81 7.35 -12.22
N ALA A 583 1.93 8.47 -12.94
CA ALA A 583 2.47 9.71 -12.39
C ALA A 583 1.60 10.23 -11.25
N VAL A 584 0.27 10.16 -11.39
CA VAL A 584 -0.68 10.50 -10.32
C VAL A 584 -0.57 9.51 -9.16
N LEU A 585 -0.26 8.24 -9.38
CA LEU A 585 -0.01 7.25 -8.31
C LEU A 585 1.38 7.36 -7.66
N VAL A 586 2.37 7.90 -8.35
CA VAL A 586 3.74 8.05 -7.83
C VAL A 586 3.96 9.40 -7.16
N PHE A 587 3.38 10.44 -7.74
CA PHE A 587 3.59 11.85 -7.37
C PHE A 587 2.34 12.57 -6.93
N GLY A 588 1.14 12.03 -7.22
CA GLY A 588 0.02 12.31 -6.33
C GLY A 588 0.50 11.87 -4.97
N THR A 589 0.64 12.84 -4.07
CA THR A 589 1.05 12.55 -2.71
C THR A 589 0.23 11.36 -2.25
N ARG A 590 0.84 10.34 -1.62
CA ARG A 590 0.10 9.32 -0.85
C ARG A 590 -1.14 10.03 -0.32
N PRO A 591 -2.37 9.56 -0.55
CA PRO A 591 -3.57 10.30 -0.15
C PRO A 591 -3.46 10.89 1.28
N GLY A 592 -2.67 10.25 2.15
CA GLY A 592 -2.02 10.81 3.36
C GLY A 592 -1.47 12.25 3.40
N ARG A 593 -1.12 12.93 2.30
CA ARG A 593 -0.31 14.18 2.34
C ARG A 593 -0.98 15.45 1.82
N ILE A 594 -1.97 15.37 0.92
CA ILE A 594 -2.78 16.53 0.48
C ILE A 594 -4.25 16.14 0.67
N GLY A 595 -4.79 16.36 1.87
CA GLY A 595 -6.24 16.28 2.14
C GLY A 595 -6.88 14.88 2.26
N GLY A 596 -6.22 13.78 1.89
CA GLY A 596 -6.75 12.41 2.00
C GLY A 596 -6.26 11.60 3.22
N ARG A 597 -5.58 12.26 4.16
CA ARG A 597 -5.03 11.68 5.40
C ARG A 597 -6.05 10.96 6.28
N GLU A 598 -7.34 11.18 6.04
CA GLU A 598 -8.41 10.54 6.78
C GLU A 598 -8.83 9.19 6.22
N LEU A 599 -8.45 8.76 5.01
CA LEU A 599 -9.20 7.67 4.37
C LEU A 599 -8.54 6.29 4.27
N ALA A 600 -7.22 6.25 4.18
CA ALA A 600 -6.44 5.00 4.12
C ALA A 600 -5.98 4.50 5.50
N LEU A 601 -6.33 5.23 6.57
CA LEU A 601 -5.96 4.90 7.94
C LEU A 601 -6.99 3.93 8.53
N THR A 602 -6.52 2.86 9.21
CA THR A 602 -7.41 2.04 10.06
C THR A 602 -8.12 2.97 11.06
N PRO A 603 -9.29 2.60 11.63
CA PRO A 603 -9.93 3.40 12.67
C PRO A 603 -8.93 3.85 13.77
N GLU A 604 -7.96 2.99 14.08
CA GLU A 604 -6.89 3.19 15.06
C GLU A 604 -5.90 4.32 14.68
N GLN A 605 -5.75 4.61 13.38
CA GLN A 605 -4.84 5.61 12.86
C GLN A 605 -5.54 6.96 12.56
N ARG A 606 -6.87 7.00 12.56
CA ARG A 606 -7.69 8.06 11.92
C ARG A 606 -7.94 9.32 12.77
N SER A 607 -7.79 9.24 14.09
CA SER A 607 -8.18 10.34 14.99
C SER A 607 -7.17 11.49 14.97
N ARG A 608 -7.48 12.51 14.15
CA ARG A 608 -6.65 13.72 13.96
C ARG A 608 -6.42 14.56 15.21
N ASN A 609 -7.27 14.37 16.21
CA ASN A 609 -7.16 15.04 17.48
C ASN A 609 -7.02 14.03 18.62
N ALA A 610 -6.54 12.80 18.37
CA ALA A 610 -6.36 11.86 19.46
C ALA A 610 -5.19 12.27 20.35
N ALA A 611 -5.41 12.15 21.65
CA ALA A 611 -4.37 12.12 22.65
C ALA A 611 -4.58 10.89 23.54
N VAL A 612 -3.55 10.52 24.27
CA VAL A 612 -3.61 9.43 25.24
C VAL A 612 -3.26 10.00 26.60
N VAL A 613 -4.01 9.65 27.64
CA VAL A 613 -3.65 10.01 29.00
C VAL A 613 -2.36 9.29 29.37
N ALA A 614 -1.34 10.06 29.76
CA ALA A 614 0.03 9.61 30.00
C ALA A 614 0.47 9.82 31.46
N THR A 615 -0.47 9.67 32.38
CA THR A 615 -0.28 9.81 33.84
C THR A 615 -1.18 8.81 34.54
N ASP A 616 -0.76 8.30 35.70
CA ASP A 616 -1.48 7.26 36.45
C ASP A 616 -2.96 7.57 36.64
N SER A 617 -3.30 8.83 36.95
CA SER A 617 -4.68 9.29 36.99
C SER A 617 -4.80 10.78 36.65
N ALA A 618 -5.82 11.10 35.87
CA ALA A 618 -6.15 12.45 35.46
C ALA A 618 -7.62 12.75 35.79
N LYS A 619 -7.84 13.77 36.63
CA LYS A 619 -9.17 14.29 36.93
C LYS A 619 -9.64 15.14 35.75
N VAL A 620 -10.82 14.82 35.23
CA VAL A 620 -11.44 15.56 34.13
C VAL A 620 -12.53 16.47 34.69
N HIS A 621 -12.37 17.78 34.46
CA HIS A 621 -13.21 18.83 35.01
C HIS A 621 -14.31 19.26 34.01
N SER A 622 -15.41 19.84 34.49
CA SER A 622 -16.47 20.35 33.61
C SER A 622 -16.09 21.62 32.84
N GLY A 623 -14.97 22.26 33.21
CA GLY A 623 -14.44 23.48 32.60
C GLY A 623 -12.93 23.58 32.75
N ASP A 624 -12.34 24.60 32.14
CA ASP A 624 -10.90 24.84 31.94
C ASP A 624 -10.15 25.35 33.18
N SER A 625 -10.57 24.95 34.37
CA SER A 625 -9.86 25.27 35.61
C SER A 625 -10.18 24.29 36.74
N ASN A 626 -9.31 24.24 37.76
CA ASN A 626 -9.50 23.42 38.96
C ASN A 626 -10.72 23.84 39.81
N GLN A 627 -11.35 24.99 39.54
CA GLN A 627 -12.54 25.44 40.27
C GLN A 627 -13.81 24.72 39.81
N PHE A 628 -13.79 24.16 38.60
CA PHE A 628 -14.91 23.39 38.07
C PHE A 628 -14.95 21.98 38.65
N GLN A 629 -16.16 21.43 38.77
CA GLN A 629 -16.39 20.09 39.32
C GLN A 629 -15.71 19.00 38.46
N VAL A 630 -15.22 17.96 39.12
CA VAL A 630 -14.67 16.77 38.46
C VAL A 630 -15.83 15.91 37.97
N VAL A 631 -15.89 15.64 36.67
CA VAL A 631 -16.98 14.90 36.02
C VAL A 631 -16.65 13.40 35.94
N PHE A 632 -15.38 13.06 35.72
CA PHE A 632 -14.86 11.69 35.74
C PHE A 632 -13.32 11.69 35.88
N VAL A 633 -12.74 10.51 36.04
CA VAL A 633 -11.30 10.29 36.11
C VAL A 633 -10.90 9.35 34.98
N LEU A 634 -9.79 9.65 34.32
CA LEU A 634 -9.15 8.79 33.34
C LEU A 634 -7.79 8.32 33.88
N HIS A 635 -7.33 7.17 33.43
CA HIS A 635 -6.07 6.56 33.84
C HIS A 635 -5.10 6.47 32.66
N ASP A 636 -3.85 6.10 32.96
CA ASP A 636 -2.83 5.89 31.95
C ASP A 636 -3.30 4.93 30.85
N GLY A 637 -3.06 5.31 29.59
CA GLY A 637 -3.49 4.54 28.42
C GLY A 637 -4.88 4.86 27.89
N ALA A 638 -5.67 5.72 28.58
CA ALA A 638 -6.98 6.12 28.08
C ALA A 638 -6.86 6.97 26.80
N GLU A 639 -7.42 6.47 25.70
CA GLU A 639 -7.45 7.20 24.43
C GLU A 639 -8.63 8.18 24.37
N VAL A 640 -8.34 9.45 24.12
CA VAL A 640 -9.32 10.53 24.06
C VAL A 640 -9.22 11.31 22.76
N GLU A 641 -10.34 11.87 22.31
CA GLU A 641 -10.35 12.88 21.25
C GLU A 641 -10.26 14.28 21.86
N THR A 642 -9.40 15.14 21.33
CA THR A 642 -9.24 16.53 21.75
C THR A 642 -9.98 17.46 20.80
N ARG A 643 -10.50 18.59 21.28
CA ARG A 643 -11.25 19.54 20.43
C ARG A 643 -10.74 20.95 20.52
N GLU A 644 -10.67 21.48 21.73
CA GLU A 644 -10.32 22.86 22.00
C GLU A 644 -9.21 22.91 23.04
N ARG A 645 -8.28 23.85 22.88
CA ARG A 645 -7.25 24.16 23.88
C ARG A 645 -7.43 25.58 24.41
N ARG A 646 -7.42 25.74 25.73
CA ARG A 646 -7.44 27.03 26.44
C ARG A 646 -6.29 27.08 27.44
N GLY A 647 -5.21 27.76 27.05
CA GLY A 647 -3.98 27.80 27.85
C GLY A 647 -3.40 26.40 28.04
N ASP A 648 -3.30 25.97 29.30
CA ASP A 648 -2.81 24.64 29.68
C ASP A 648 -3.91 23.56 29.71
N TRP A 649 -5.17 23.92 29.44
CA TRP A 649 -6.31 23.01 29.47
C TRP A 649 -6.74 22.59 28.07
N VAL A 650 -7.13 21.33 27.93
CA VAL A 650 -7.60 20.73 26.68
C VAL A 650 -8.94 20.05 26.94
N GLU A 651 -9.92 20.36 26.09
CA GLU A 651 -11.21 19.66 26.08
C GLU A 651 -11.04 18.28 25.44
N VAL A 652 -11.38 17.25 26.20
CA VAL A 652 -11.34 15.83 25.82
C VAL A 652 -12.75 15.27 25.67
N PHE A 653 -12.91 14.37 24.70
CA PHE A 653 -14.16 13.72 24.32
C PHE A 653 -13.93 12.21 24.25
N LEU A 654 -14.85 11.45 24.86
CA LEU A 654 -14.84 9.99 24.90
C LEU A 654 -15.86 9.41 23.90
N PRO A 655 -15.66 8.15 23.42
CA PRO A 655 -16.57 7.51 22.47
C PRO A 655 -18.03 7.37 22.94
N ASN A 656 -18.27 7.43 24.26
CA ASN A 656 -19.59 7.35 24.90
C ASN A 656 -20.27 8.71 25.08
N GLU A 657 -19.88 9.72 24.30
CA GLU A 657 -20.37 11.11 24.34
C GLU A 657 -20.04 11.90 25.63
N ARG A 658 -19.23 11.34 26.55
CA ARG A 658 -18.74 12.10 27.71
C ARG A 658 -17.65 13.09 27.30
N ARG A 659 -17.63 14.25 27.94
CA ARG A 659 -16.65 15.32 27.69
C ARG A 659 -16.23 16.04 28.95
N GLY A 660 -15.07 16.67 28.91
CA GLY A 660 -14.59 17.58 29.95
C GLY A 660 -13.19 18.09 29.65
N TRP A 661 -12.58 18.77 30.60
CA TRP A 661 -11.29 19.46 30.45
C TRP A 661 -10.23 18.86 31.36
N MET A 662 -9.02 18.71 30.84
CA MET A 662 -7.85 18.26 31.60
C MET A 662 -6.57 18.98 31.18
N LEU A 663 -5.50 18.85 31.96
CA LEU A 663 -4.25 19.56 31.67
C LEU A 663 -3.51 18.89 30.50
N ALA A 664 -3.04 19.70 29.55
CA ALA A 664 -2.32 19.26 28.36
C ALA A 664 -1.07 18.43 28.71
N LYS A 665 -0.40 18.73 29.84
CA LYS A 665 0.78 17.99 30.32
C LYS A 665 0.49 16.54 30.74
N GLN A 666 -0.78 16.20 30.96
CA GLN A 666 -1.23 14.85 31.29
C GLN A 666 -1.55 14.02 30.03
N LEU A 667 -1.42 14.61 28.85
CA LEU A 667 -1.72 14.02 27.56
C LEU A 667 -0.45 13.83 26.73
N ALA A 668 -0.31 12.64 26.13
CA ALA A 668 0.60 12.38 25.04
C ALA A 668 -0.14 12.56 23.70
N PHE A 669 0.26 13.55 22.91
CA PHE A 669 -0.37 13.85 21.62
C PHE A 669 0.18 12.96 20.51
N ILE A 670 -0.70 12.44 19.66
CA ILE A 670 -0.34 11.53 18.57
C ILE A 670 0.13 12.29 17.31
N ASP A 671 -0.16 13.59 17.18
CA ASP A 671 0.26 14.40 16.04
C ASP A 671 0.81 15.74 16.55
N HIS A 672 2.14 15.93 16.51
CA HIS A 672 2.80 17.11 17.08
C HIS A 672 2.42 18.44 16.42
N ASN A 673 1.87 18.39 15.20
CA ASN A 673 1.48 19.57 14.43
C ASN A 673 0.00 19.96 14.59
N ASN A 674 -0.80 19.19 15.32
CA ASN A 674 -2.25 19.41 15.48
C ASN A 674 -2.64 19.45 16.97
N VAL A 675 -1.98 20.31 17.72
CA VAL A 675 -2.61 20.86 18.93
C VAL A 675 -3.68 21.85 18.42
N PRO A 676 -4.97 21.64 18.73
CA PRO A 676 -6.02 22.57 18.32
C PRO A 676 -5.82 23.99 18.90
#